data_AF-A0A842AZ20-F1
#
_entry.id   AF-A0A842AZ20-F1
#
_cell.length_a   1.000
_cell.length_b   1.000
_cell.length_c   1.000
_cell.angle_alpha   90.00
_cell.angle_beta   90.00
_cell.angle_gamma   90.00
#
_symmetry.space_group_name_H-M   'P 1'
#
loop_
_entity.id
_entity.type
_entity.pdbx_description
1 polymer ?
#
loop_
_entity_poly.entity_id
_entity_poly.type
_entity_poly.pdbx_seq_one_letter_code
_entity_poly.pdbx_strand_id
1 'polypeptide(L)'
;MKKMTLVKVSAIALLSLSLLPNSGNYPTLLKNMSTVKASAATSPIQQTGADVLTGSKFTFEFLGISDWNFSNFNIDIPNEKGTLEQFAGRPHPYFSDPYAEVIIKDASGNQVYKKSMIGTVDAAASTDNFTIKVGYQVTVTHQEASFRSILTNGSGTTFPAPTRNTNVYTVTANGLVPEHADLTITPTSVPNSIKKDKESTFSYSVNNDGPITSTNGIFHVIIPPNVTYKPNSITANFAPVNATYNSTTRELTFPLSNFISGDGAYVQFIVTGTTPATAIPIKVTTTQQDEGDTSSTYTSQSPITYFDVLNNTIPKITVTNKEFPVGTIFDPKKEVTAFDNEDGDITSKIVVESSTVNTAVAGFYSVKYAITDSDGNKVTKTIAVTVTAKTPPVITGDTTTKLNPNATFNPLSTMQASDAEDGNLTNKINITSNDVDTSHPGTYHIIYSVTDSDNMTTTFTRTVIVTEAPVLTGDTETTINLHDSFDPLSTMRATDKEDGNITNQIQVAGTVDTATPGDYTLTYTVTDSDGNKATFTRTVTVYDNTFFGFHDQPDDLLFRTTAIGSNDVTIPRADPNWHIQVEDTRHNGNSWTLTGTVNGPFVNTEDPTAKQLHNALTYTKNGEKTRIQDNEMFQIGSGVSGEDTITTIQSPADEGIQMDINPTGIKAGDNYKTSITWTLSDTPD
;
A
#
# COMPACT_ATOMS: atom_id res chain seq x y z
N MET A 1 32.58 4.92 -52.33
CA MET A 1 31.76 6.15 -52.27
C MET A 1 31.67 6.54 -50.80
N LYS A 2 32.53 7.40 -50.24
CA LYS A 2 32.52 8.88 -50.21
C LYS A 2 31.18 9.53 -49.83
N LYS A 3 31.26 10.46 -48.84
CA LYS A 3 30.35 11.56 -48.42
C LYS A 3 29.29 11.22 -47.37
N MET A 4 28.90 12.09 -46.43
CA MET A 4 29.39 13.40 -45.93
C MET A 4 28.64 13.72 -44.62
N THR A 5 29.27 14.56 -43.81
CA THR A 5 28.86 15.34 -42.63
C THR A 5 27.45 15.96 -42.66
N LEU A 6 26.81 16.10 -41.47
CA LEU A 6 26.00 17.29 -41.16
C LEU A 6 25.98 17.63 -39.66
N VAL A 7 26.27 18.90 -39.38
CA VAL A 7 26.23 19.62 -38.09
C VAL A 7 24.82 20.16 -37.85
N LYS A 8 24.36 20.24 -36.59
CA LYS A 8 23.26 21.15 -36.19
C LYS A 8 23.54 21.78 -34.81
N VAL A 9 23.53 23.11 -34.82
CA VAL A 9 23.56 24.06 -33.69
C VAL A 9 22.14 24.61 -33.50
N SER A 10 21.70 24.84 -32.27
CA SER A 10 20.59 25.74 -31.86
C SER A 10 20.54 25.77 -30.33
N ALA A 11 20.16 26.82 -29.59
CA ALA A 11 19.97 28.25 -29.82
C ALA A 11 19.85 28.90 -28.42
N ILE A 12 20.25 30.17 -28.32
CA ILE A 12 20.26 31.03 -27.14
C ILE A 12 18.89 31.69 -26.96
N ALA A 13 18.44 31.92 -25.72
CA ALA A 13 17.34 32.81 -25.37
C ALA A 13 17.80 33.89 -24.36
N LEU A 14 17.56 35.16 -24.70
CA LEU A 14 17.75 36.38 -23.90
C LEU A 14 16.42 36.82 -23.25
N LEU A 15 16.48 37.32 -22.00
CA LEU A 15 15.59 38.36 -21.43
C LEU A 15 16.37 38.97 -20.23
N SER A 16 16.88 40.20 -20.28
CA SER A 16 16.28 41.54 -20.21
C SER A 16 16.56 42.19 -18.85
N LEU A 17 17.23 43.34 -18.89
CA LEU A 17 17.84 44.10 -17.79
C LEU A 17 16.92 45.28 -17.37
N SER A 18 16.77 45.56 -16.08
CA SER A 18 16.22 46.84 -15.56
C SER A 18 17.06 47.36 -14.38
N LEU A 19 17.26 48.68 -14.33
CA LEU A 19 18.29 49.43 -13.59
C LEU A 19 17.83 50.04 -12.23
N LEU A 20 18.76 49.96 -11.23
CA LEU A 20 19.18 50.94 -10.17
C LEU A 20 18.23 51.36 -9.01
N PRO A 21 18.74 51.86 -7.83
CA PRO A 21 20.13 52.25 -7.46
C PRO A 21 20.73 51.75 -6.10
N ASN A 22 22.07 51.86 -6.02
CA ASN A 22 23.03 51.93 -4.87
C ASN A 22 22.54 51.82 -3.41
N SER A 23 23.19 51.07 -2.51
CA SER A 23 24.61 51.21 -2.10
C SER A 23 25.10 50.05 -1.19
N GLY A 24 26.40 49.68 -1.27
CA GLY A 24 27.15 49.19 -0.09
C GLY A 24 27.73 47.75 -0.06
N ASN A 25 28.68 47.46 -0.97
CA ASN A 25 29.93 46.69 -0.77
C ASN A 25 29.98 45.16 -0.46
N TYR A 26 30.28 44.44 -1.55
CA TYR A 26 31.18 43.28 -1.83
C TYR A 26 30.98 41.90 -1.16
N PRO A 27 30.78 40.83 -1.98
CA PRO A 27 31.93 39.99 -2.39
C PRO A 27 31.86 39.37 -3.83
N THR A 28 33.04 38.96 -4.33
CA THR A 28 33.37 37.85 -5.28
C THR A 28 32.53 37.58 -6.55
N LEU A 29 33.20 37.51 -7.73
CA LEU A 29 33.34 36.25 -8.50
C LEU A 29 34.22 36.38 -9.77
N LEU A 30 35.04 35.34 -9.98
CA LEU A 30 35.63 34.92 -11.25
C LEU A 30 34.56 34.80 -12.35
N LYS A 31 34.89 35.16 -13.60
CA LYS A 31 35.38 34.23 -14.65
C LYS A 31 35.21 34.86 -16.03
N ASN A 32 36.33 35.11 -16.72
CA ASN A 32 36.44 35.02 -18.17
C ASN A 32 37.92 35.05 -18.54
N MET A 33 38.47 33.88 -18.86
CA MET A 33 39.38 33.71 -20.00
C MET A 33 39.69 32.22 -20.18
N SER A 34 39.14 31.66 -21.25
CA SER A 34 39.66 30.46 -21.88
C SER A 34 40.86 30.84 -22.74
N THR A 35 41.82 29.91 -22.82
CA THR A 35 42.91 29.80 -23.81
C THR A 35 43.93 30.93 -23.86
N VAL A 36 44.96 30.83 -23.02
CA VAL A 36 46.34 31.21 -23.39
C VAL A 36 47.26 30.09 -22.89
N LYS A 37 48.07 29.56 -23.81
CA LYS A 37 49.24 28.71 -23.50
C LYS A 37 49.98 29.32 -22.32
N ALA A 38 50.38 28.49 -21.35
CA ALA A 38 51.33 28.91 -20.33
C ALA A 38 52.67 29.28 -21.01
N SER A 39 52.77 30.53 -21.43
CA SER A 39 54.00 31.30 -21.46
C SER A 39 54.46 31.35 -20.02
N ALA A 40 55.59 30.68 -19.74
CA ALA A 40 56.27 30.76 -18.47
C ALA A 40 56.46 32.22 -18.06
N ALA A 41 55.70 32.67 -17.06
CA ALA A 41 56.10 33.80 -16.26
C ALA A 41 57.11 33.27 -15.25
N THR A 42 58.39 33.45 -15.56
CA THR A 42 59.45 33.65 -14.55
C THR A 42 58.90 34.69 -13.53
N SER A 43 58.88 34.45 -12.22
CA SER A 43 59.97 33.91 -11.41
C SER A 43 59.44 33.31 -10.11
N PRO A 44 59.97 32.15 -9.70
CA PRO A 44 60.68 32.02 -8.44
C PRO A 44 62.15 32.31 -8.73
N ILE A 45 62.84 33.04 -7.85
CA ILE A 45 64.31 32.99 -7.87
C ILE A 45 64.66 31.54 -7.55
N GLN A 46 64.99 30.79 -8.60
CA GLN A 46 65.74 29.56 -8.50
C GLN A 46 67.11 29.95 -7.93
N GLN A 47 67.37 29.66 -6.66
CA GLN A 47 68.76 29.48 -6.20
C GLN A 47 69.22 28.14 -6.80
N THR A 48 69.83 28.22 -7.97
CA THR A 48 70.49 27.10 -8.63
C THR A 48 71.99 27.28 -8.50
N GLY A 49 72.61 26.42 -7.69
CA GLY A 49 74.06 26.26 -7.59
C GLY A 49 74.70 27.36 -6.73
N ALA A 50 75.35 26.94 -5.63
CA ALA A 50 76.17 27.76 -4.71
C ALA A 50 76.43 29.19 -5.24
N ASP A 51 75.67 30.16 -4.72
CA ASP A 51 75.66 31.55 -5.16
C ASP A 51 77.06 32.18 -5.09
N VAL A 52 77.87 32.01 -6.14
CA VAL A 52 79.16 32.69 -6.23
C VAL A 52 78.85 34.18 -6.35
N LEU A 53 79.20 34.96 -5.33
CA LEU A 53 79.20 36.41 -5.39
C LEU A 53 80.32 36.81 -6.33
N THR A 54 80.00 37.00 -7.62
CA THR A 54 81.00 37.15 -8.68
C THR A 54 81.71 38.50 -8.62
N GLY A 55 83.04 38.48 -8.75
CA GLY A 55 83.86 39.69 -8.77
C GLY A 55 85.31 39.43 -8.44
N SER A 56 86.20 40.36 -8.80
CA SER A 56 87.63 40.30 -8.47
C SER A 56 88.00 41.15 -7.25
N LYS A 57 87.13 42.07 -6.84
CA LYS A 57 87.29 42.91 -5.64
C LYS A 57 85.97 43.01 -4.91
N PHE A 58 86.01 43.09 -3.58
CA PHE A 58 84.84 43.20 -2.72
C PHE A 58 85.06 44.19 -1.59
N THR A 59 84.00 44.85 -1.17
CA THR A 59 83.99 45.74 -0.01
C THR A 59 82.78 45.40 0.87
N PHE A 60 83.05 45.02 2.11
CA PHE A 60 82.06 44.99 3.18
C PHE A 60 82.13 46.34 3.91
N GLU A 61 81.05 47.11 3.82
CA GLU A 61 80.84 48.33 4.58
C GLU A 61 80.05 47.99 5.85
N PHE A 62 80.61 48.35 7.01
CA PHE A 62 80.01 48.11 8.32
C PHE A 62 79.44 49.42 8.86
N LEU A 63 78.12 49.46 9.02
CA LEU A 63 77.38 50.62 9.49
C LEU A 63 77.00 50.47 10.97
N GLY A 64 77.30 51.51 11.73
CA GLY A 64 77.01 51.62 13.15
C GLY A 64 75.68 52.30 13.43
N ILE A 65 75.55 52.83 14.64
CA ILE A 65 74.39 53.67 14.98
C ILE A 65 74.28 54.87 14.03
N SER A 66 73.04 55.23 13.68
CA SER A 66 72.73 56.30 12.70
C SER A 66 73.34 56.05 11.32
N ASP A 67 73.54 54.78 10.96
CA ASP A 67 74.10 54.31 9.70
C ASP A 67 75.50 54.89 9.42
N TRP A 68 76.24 55.19 10.48
CA TRP A 68 77.61 55.68 10.39
C TRP A 68 78.53 54.55 9.93
N ASN A 69 79.14 54.69 8.75
CA ASN A 69 80.20 53.78 8.33
C ASN A 69 81.40 53.90 9.28
N PHE A 70 81.60 52.87 10.10
CA PHE A 70 82.68 52.82 11.09
C PHE A 70 83.84 51.93 10.64
N SER A 71 83.66 51.10 9.60
CA SER A 71 84.70 50.23 9.08
C SER A 71 84.40 49.71 7.68
N ASN A 72 85.43 49.60 6.85
CA ASN A 72 85.39 48.96 5.53
C ASN A 72 86.37 47.79 5.47
N PHE A 73 85.88 46.61 5.12
CA PHE A 73 86.72 45.45 4.83
C PHE A 73 86.77 45.20 3.32
N ASN A 74 87.94 45.39 2.75
CA ASN A 74 88.21 45.26 1.32
C ASN A 74 88.99 43.97 1.02
N ILE A 75 88.57 43.28 -0.04
CA ILE A 75 89.23 42.08 -0.58
C ILE A 75 89.59 42.36 -2.03
N ASP A 76 90.86 42.16 -2.40
CA ASP A 76 91.39 42.28 -3.75
C ASP A 76 92.03 40.94 -4.16
N ILE A 77 91.25 40.10 -4.84
CA ILE A 77 91.62 38.71 -5.15
C ILE A 77 92.83 38.64 -6.08
N PRO A 78 92.92 39.40 -7.21
CA PRO A 78 94.07 39.36 -8.10
C PRO A 78 95.40 39.75 -7.43
N ASN A 79 95.35 40.62 -6.43
CA ASN A 79 96.54 41.10 -5.72
C ASN A 79 96.79 40.34 -4.40
N GLU A 80 96.03 39.27 -4.14
CA GLU A 80 96.06 38.48 -2.90
C GLU A 80 95.99 39.34 -1.62
N LYS A 81 95.24 40.45 -1.64
CA LYS A 81 95.30 41.50 -0.62
C LYS A 81 93.96 41.69 0.08
N GLY A 82 93.99 41.65 1.41
CA GLY A 82 92.92 42.12 2.29
C GLY A 82 93.31 43.42 2.98
N THR A 83 92.36 44.34 3.11
CA THR A 83 92.54 45.59 3.87
C THR A 83 91.33 45.86 4.73
N LEU A 84 91.51 46.00 6.05
CA LEU A 84 90.46 46.45 6.96
C LEU A 84 90.76 47.88 7.40
N GLU A 85 89.90 48.82 7.03
CA GLU A 85 89.95 50.22 7.41
C GLU A 85 88.92 50.50 8.50
N GLN A 86 89.37 50.77 9.72
CA GLN A 86 88.52 51.19 10.82
C GLN A 86 88.57 52.71 10.96
N PHE A 87 87.41 53.37 11.03
CA PHE A 87 87.29 54.81 11.24
C PHE A 87 87.23 55.14 12.75
N ALA A 88 87.67 56.34 13.12
CA ALA A 88 87.69 56.75 14.53
C ALA A 88 86.28 57.00 15.08
N GLY A 89 85.96 56.41 16.24
CA GLY A 89 84.70 56.60 16.96
C GLY A 89 84.14 55.30 17.56
N ARG A 90 82.92 55.37 18.09
CA ARG A 90 82.21 54.27 18.79
C ARG A 90 81.13 53.65 17.90
N PRO A 91 81.27 52.39 17.43
CA PRO A 91 80.37 51.80 16.44
C PRO A 91 78.90 51.76 16.88
N HIS A 92 78.60 51.34 18.11
CA HIS A 92 77.21 51.29 18.59
C HIS A 92 77.09 51.30 20.13
N PRO A 93 76.27 52.18 20.73
CA PRO A 93 76.33 52.41 22.17
C PRO A 93 75.78 51.28 23.05
N TYR A 94 75.00 50.36 22.50
CA TYR A 94 74.29 49.32 23.27
C TYR A 94 74.90 47.91 23.16
N PHE A 95 75.97 47.70 22.38
CA PHE A 95 76.60 46.38 22.23
C PHE A 95 77.95 46.33 22.94
N SER A 96 78.01 45.66 24.09
CA SER A 96 79.24 45.45 24.87
C SER A 96 80.18 44.39 24.28
N ASP A 97 79.67 43.58 23.36
CA ASP A 97 80.40 42.54 22.62
C ASP A 97 80.94 43.08 21.27
N PRO A 98 81.73 42.30 20.50
CA PRO A 98 82.06 42.64 19.13
C PRO A 98 80.79 42.96 18.33
N TYR A 99 80.65 44.22 17.94
CA TYR A 99 79.56 44.70 17.10
C TYR A 99 79.79 44.29 15.64
N ALA A 100 81.06 44.26 15.23
CA ALA A 100 81.49 43.56 14.04
C ALA A 100 82.81 42.81 14.28
N GLU A 101 83.04 41.73 13.54
CA GLU A 101 84.27 40.94 13.61
C GLU A 101 84.64 40.42 12.22
N VAL A 102 85.92 40.47 11.87
CA VAL A 102 86.44 39.86 10.65
C VAL A 102 87.50 38.84 11.04
N ILE A 103 87.33 37.59 10.60
CA ILE A 103 88.29 36.51 10.79
C ILE A 103 88.67 35.96 9.41
N ILE A 104 89.96 35.73 9.19
CA ILE A 104 90.47 35.10 7.97
C ILE A 104 91.22 33.84 8.38
N LYS A 105 90.90 32.72 7.73
CA LYS A 105 91.64 31.47 7.84
C LYS A 105 92.28 31.12 6.51
N ASP A 106 93.49 30.56 6.56
CA ASP A 106 94.14 30.01 5.38
C ASP A 106 93.45 28.72 4.90
N ALA A 107 93.89 28.20 3.76
CA ALA A 107 93.34 26.98 3.16
C ALA A 107 93.55 25.71 4.03
N SER A 108 94.39 25.76 5.07
CA SER A 108 94.58 24.68 6.05
C SER A 108 93.71 24.87 7.30
N GLY A 109 92.89 25.92 7.35
CA GLY A 109 92.02 26.25 8.48
C GLY A 109 92.69 27.05 9.60
N ASN A 110 93.96 27.46 9.46
CA ASN A 110 94.63 28.25 10.48
C ASN A 110 94.18 29.72 10.42
N GLN A 111 93.86 30.32 11.57
CA GLN A 111 93.52 31.73 11.64
C GLN A 111 94.75 32.61 11.34
N VAL A 112 94.71 33.34 10.23
CA VAL A 112 95.79 34.24 9.79
C VAL A 112 95.50 35.71 10.07
N TYR A 113 94.23 36.07 10.29
CA TYR A 113 93.83 37.41 10.71
C TYR A 113 92.57 37.35 11.56
N LYS A 114 92.47 38.24 12.55
CA LYS A 114 91.26 38.48 13.33
C LYS A 114 91.23 39.93 13.80
N LYS A 115 90.10 40.61 13.61
CA LYS A 115 89.80 41.91 14.21
C LYS A 115 88.39 41.91 14.78
N SER A 116 88.27 42.22 16.06
CA SER A 116 87.00 42.44 16.75
C SER A 116 86.80 43.93 16.98
N MET A 117 85.69 44.47 16.52
CA MET A 117 85.30 45.87 16.66
C MET A 117 84.18 45.95 17.71
N ILE A 118 84.54 46.31 18.95
CA ILE A 118 83.61 46.33 20.09
C ILE A 118 82.67 47.53 19.98
N GLY A 119 81.35 47.30 20.11
CA GLY A 119 80.35 48.34 19.87
C GLY A 119 80.49 49.55 20.80
N THR A 120 80.67 49.30 22.09
CA THR A 120 80.71 50.33 23.14
C THR A 120 82.04 51.05 23.28
N VAL A 121 83.08 50.63 22.58
CA VAL A 121 84.45 51.17 22.73
C VAL A 121 84.74 52.18 21.63
N ASP A 122 85.18 53.38 22.01
CA ASP A 122 85.74 54.37 21.08
C ASP A 122 87.08 53.86 20.53
N ALA A 123 87.13 53.57 19.23
CA ALA A 123 88.33 53.11 18.55
C ALA A 123 89.04 54.27 17.82
N ALA A 124 90.38 54.20 17.74
CA ALA A 124 91.15 55.09 16.88
C ALA A 124 91.08 54.61 15.42
N ALA A 125 91.27 55.52 14.46
CA ALA A 125 91.35 55.15 13.05
C ALA A 125 92.58 54.24 12.82
N SER A 126 92.39 53.14 12.09
CA SER A 126 93.47 52.20 11.77
C SER A 126 93.24 51.52 10.43
N THR A 127 94.34 51.08 9.80
CA THR A 127 94.31 50.32 8.56
C THR A 127 95.19 49.09 8.70
N ASP A 128 94.57 47.93 8.71
CA ASP A 128 95.27 46.65 8.74
C ASP A 128 95.37 46.10 7.31
N ASN A 129 96.56 45.64 6.92
CA ASN A 129 96.78 44.96 5.64
C ASN A 129 97.22 43.53 5.91
N PHE A 130 96.63 42.58 5.17
CA PHE A 130 96.90 41.16 5.31
C PHE A 130 96.71 40.43 3.97
N THR A 131 97.16 39.19 3.91
CA THR A 131 97.05 38.37 2.70
C THR A 131 95.73 37.60 2.69
N ILE A 132 95.04 37.61 1.56
CA ILE A 132 93.86 36.77 1.28
C ILE A 132 94.08 36.08 -0.07
N LYS A 133 94.01 34.75 -0.11
CA LYS A 133 94.21 33.98 -1.35
C LYS A 133 92.98 33.17 -1.71
N VAL A 134 92.94 32.70 -2.96
CA VAL A 134 92.01 31.63 -3.36
C VAL A 134 92.16 30.44 -2.41
N GLY A 135 91.04 29.91 -1.91
CA GLY A 135 90.96 28.85 -0.92
C GLY A 135 90.93 29.33 0.54
N TYR A 136 91.08 30.63 0.81
CA TYR A 136 90.95 31.16 2.18
C TYR A 136 89.48 31.27 2.57
N GLN A 137 89.22 31.15 3.87
CA GLN A 137 87.90 31.36 4.46
C GLN A 137 87.84 32.74 5.10
N VAL A 138 86.74 33.45 4.84
CA VAL A 138 86.48 34.81 5.31
C VAL A 138 85.21 34.78 6.15
N THR A 139 85.33 34.99 7.45
CA THR A 139 84.19 35.15 8.34
C THR A 139 83.98 36.63 8.62
N VAL A 140 82.76 37.10 8.35
CA VAL A 140 82.31 38.46 8.60
C VAL A 140 81.12 38.41 9.55
N THR A 141 81.29 38.98 10.73
CA THR A 141 80.26 39.11 11.75
C THR A 141 79.84 40.57 11.88
N HIS A 142 78.54 40.82 11.96
CA HIS A 142 77.92 42.10 12.29
C HIS A 142 76.63 41.85 13.08
N GLN A 143 76.45 42.48 14.24
CA GLN A 143 75.28 42.23 15.11
C GLN A 143 73.94 42.68 14.50
N GLU A 144 73.99 43.51 13.45
CA GLU A 144 72.84 44.03 12.70
C GLU A 144 73.03 43.81 11.18
N ALA A 145 73.55 42.65 10.75
CA ALA A 145 74.01 42.44 9.37
C ALA A 145 72.95 42.68 8.29
N SER A 146 71.69 42.33 8.55
CA SER A 146 70.60 42.34 7.56
C SER A 146 70.19 43.71 7.03
N PHE A 147 70.63 44.80 7.69
CA PHE A 147 70.38 46.16 7.23
C PHE A 147 71.60 47.09 7.38
N ARG A 148 72.69 46.65 8.03
CA ARG A 148 73.87 47.48 8.32
C ARG A 148 75.22 46.87 7.92
N SER A 149 75.23 45.74 7.22
CA SER A 149 76.41 45.25 6.51
C SER A 149 76.14 45.24 5.02
N ILE A 150 76.83 46.09 4.27
CA ILE A 150 76.64 46.24 2.82
C ILE A 150 77.82 45.61 2.10
N LEU A 151 77.56 44.64 1.21
CA LEU A 151 78.59 44.01 0.39
C LEU A 151 78.47 44.48 -1.07
N THR A 152 79.55 45.03 -1.61
CA THR A 152 79.65 45.45 -3.00
C THR A 152 80.86 44.80 -3.69
N ASN A 153 80.80 44.57 -5.01
CA ASN A 153 81.98 44.21 -5.78
C ASN A 153 82.64 45.42 -6.46
N GLY A 154 83.83 45.21 -7.04
CA GLY A 154 84.59 46.25 -7.75
C GLY A 154 83.93 46.83 -9.00
N SER A 155 82.83 46.25 -9.50
CA SER A 155 81.99 46.84 -10.55
C SER A 155 80.85 47.71 -10.00
N GLY A 156 80.71 47.83 -8.68
CA GLY A 156 79.65 48.58 -8.01
C GLY A 156 78.33 47.81 -7.86
N THR A 157 78.32 46.49 -8.09
CA THR A 157 77.16 45.65 -7.82
C THR A 157 77.03 45.45 -6.32
N THR A 158 75.93 45.91 -5.73
CA THR A 158 75.55 45.61 -4.35
C THR A 158 74.85 44.24 -4.30
N PHE A 159 75.33 43.36 -3.45
CA PHE A 159 74.70 42.07 -3.21
C PHE A 159 73.60 42.19 -2.16
N PRO A 160 72.60 41.28 -2.14
CA PRO A 160 71.59 41.24 -1.09
C PRO A 160 72.26 41.27 0.29
N ALA A 161 71.68 42.05 1.21
CA ALA A 161 72.20 42.14 2.56
C ALA A 161 72.31 40.73 3.18
N PRO A 162 73.38 40.44 3.92
CA PRO A 162 73.53 39.13 4.54
C PRO A 162 72.35 38.84 5.45
N THR A 163 71.75 37.66 5.33
CA THR A 163 70.62 37.27 6.19
C THR A 163 71.06 36.84 7.58
N ARG A 164 72.38 36.72 7.81
CA ARG A 164 72.98 36.21 9.05
C ARG A 164 73.85 37.29 9.68
N ASN A 165 73.89 37.31 11.01
CA ASN A 165 74.85 38.14 11.72
C ASN A 165 76.29 37.68 11.49
N THR A 166 76.53 36.37 11.31
CA THR A 166 77.84 35.82 10.96
C THR A 166 77.76 35.13 9.60
N ASN A 167 78.61 35.54 8.67
CA ASN A 167 78.65 35.01 7.31
C ASN A 167 80.05 34.49 7.02
N VAL A 168 80.14 33.32 6.43
CA VAL A 168 81.40 32.67 6.09
C VAL A 168 81.45 32.53 4.58
N TYR A 169 82.58 32.90 3.98
CA TYR A 169 82.80 32.85 2.55
C TYR A 169 84.11 32.13 2.24
N THR A 170 84.09 31.21 1.29
CA THR A 170 85.33 30.74 0.64
C THR A 170 85.72 31.70 -0.46
N VAL A 171 86.98 32.13 -0.49
CA VAL A 171 87.53 32.93 -1.59
C VAL A 171 87.84 32.03 -2.77
N THR A 172 87.31 32.34 -3.94
CA THR A 172 87.58 31.61 -5.19
C THR A 172 88.19 32.53 -6.24
N ALA A 173 88.70 31.96 -7.33
CA ALA A 173 89.23 32.75 -8.44
C ALA A 173 88.17 33.67 -9.09
N ASN A 174 86.88 33.32 -8.95
CA ASN A 174 85.77 34.01 -9.62
C ASN A 174 84.93 34.89 -8.66
N GLY A 175 85.23 34.88 -7.35
CA GLY A 175 84.48 35.64 -6.35
C GLY A 175 84.42 34.99 -4.98
N LEU A 176 83.46 35.41 -4.15
CA LEU A 176 83.23 34.85 -2.81
C LEU A 176 82.08 33.84 -2.87
N VAL A 177 82.27 32.65 -2.30
CA VAL A 177 81.22 31.63 -2.20
C VAL A 177 80.74 31.55 -0.76
N PRO A 178 79.48 31.90 -0.45
CA PRO A 178 78.91 31.71 0.88
C PRO A 178 78.94 30.24 1.30
N GLU A 179 79.30 29.97 2.55
CA GLU A 179 79.31 28.62 3.13
C GLU A 179 78.04 28.42 3.97
N HIS A 180 77.09 27.63 3.44
CA HIS A 180 75.79 27.34 4.07
C HIS A 180 75.45 25.84 3.97
N ALA A 181 74.73 25.27 4.93
CA ALA A 181 74.18 23.92 4.76
C ALA A 181 72.90 23.99 3.92
N ASP A 182 72.98 23.51 2.67
CA ASP A 182 71.90 23.62 1.69
C ASP A 182 71.15 22.29 1.61
N LEU A 183 70.04 22.17 2.36
CA LEU A 183 69.25 20.94 2.35
C LEU A 183 68.27 20.91 1.17
N THR A 184 68.56 20.11 0.15
CA THR A 184 67.62 19.86 -0.95
C THR A 184 66.67 18.72 -0.59
N ILE A 185 65.36 18.97 -0.71
CA ILE A 185 64.30 17.97 -0.47
C ILE A 185 63.67 17.56 -1.80
N THR A 186 63.90 16.31 -2.21
CA THR A 186 63.37 15.78 -3.49
C THR A 186 62.33 14.70 -3.22
N PRO A 187 61.10 14.81 -3.77
CA PRO A 187 60.14 13.71 -3.76
C PRO A 187 60.69 12.53 -4.56
N THR A 188 60.81 11.36 -3.94
CA THR A 188 61.34 10.14 -4.59
C THR A 188 60.24 9.18 -4.98
N SER A 189 59.17 9.10 -4.19
CA SER A 189 57.97 8.32 -4.49
C SER A 189 56.77 8.96 -3.82
N VAL A 190 56.00 9.73 -4.59
CA VAL A 190 54.70 10.27 -4.17
C VAL A 190 53.64 9.60 -5.05
N PRO A 191 52.63 8.92 -4.45
CA PRO A 191 51.60 8.26 -5.24
C PRO A 191 50.77 9.30 -6.00
N ASN A 192 50.46 9.02 -7.28
CA ASN A 192 49.54 9.87 -8.06
C ASN A 192 48.12 9.86 -7.48
N SER A 193 47.72 8.76 -6.83
CA SER A 193 46.40 8.60 -6.23
C SER A 193 46.40 7.61 -5.08
N ILE A 194 45.47 7.78 -4.15
CA ILE A 194 45.21 6.90 -3.01
C ILE A 194 43.72 6.57 -3.01
N LYS A 195 43.33 5.30 -2.88
CA LYS A 195 41.91 4.95 -2.73
C LYS A 195 41.46 5.18 -1.29
N LYS A 196 40.21 5.58 -1.10
CA LYS A 196 39.61 5.72 0.23
C LYS A 196 39.79 4.42 1.03
N ASP A 197 40.16 4.56 2.31
CA ASP A 197 40.43 3.47 3.25
C ASP A 197 41.64 2.58 2.88
N LYS A 198 42.41 2.94 1.85
CA LYS A 198 43.69 2.30 1.49
C LYS A 198 44.87 3.16 1.93
N GLU A 199 45.96 2.47 2.25
CA GLU A 199 47.22 3.09 2.68
C GLU A 199 48.13 3.36 1.47
N SER A 200 48.97 4.39 1.57
CA SER A 200 50.04 4.65 0.61
C SER A 200 51.24 5.30 1.27
N THR A 201 52.42 4.97 0.76
CA THR A 201 53.70 5.47 1.26
C THR A 201 54.14 6.69 0.47
N PHE A 202 54.51 7.75 1.19
CA PHE A 202 55.17 8.93 0.64
C PHE A 202 56.65 8.83 0.95
N SER A 203 57.51 9.20 0.00
CA SER A 203 58.96 9.13 0.15
C SER A 203 59.67 10.36 -0.40
N TYR A 204 60.66 10.82 0.35
CA TYR A 204 61.47 12.00 0.05
C TYR A 204 62.95 11.70 0.34
N SER A 205 63.86 12.28 -0.44
CA SER A 205 65.27 12.36 -0.09
C SER A 205 65.59 13.76 0.40
N VAL A 206 66.34 13.87 1.49
CA VAL A 206 66.87 15.12 2.04
C VAL A 206 68.39 15.04 1.96
N ASN A 207 69.03 15.89 1.16
CA ASN A 207 70.48 15.87 0.96
C ASN A 207 71.09 17.22 1.33
N ASN A 208 72.29 17.25 1.90
CA ASN A 208 73.05 18.47 2.07
C ASN A 208 73.97 18.71 0.88
N ASP A 209 73.54 19.60 -0.01
CA ASP A 209 74.30 20.02 -1.20
C ASP A 209 75.26 21.18 -0.89
N GLY A 210 75.23 21.69 0.34
CA GLY A 210 76.08 22.78 0.81
C GLY A 210 77.46 22.33 1.29
N PRO A 211 78.45 23.25 1.38
CA PRO A 211 79.82 22.91 1.76
C PRO A 211 80.03 22.66 3.27
N ILE A 212 79.07 22.97 4.13
CA ILE A 212 79.20 22.85 5.60
C ILE A 212 78.12 21.95 6.20
N THR A 213 78.38 21.42 7.40
CA THR A 213 77.49 20.46 8.07
C THR A 213 76.17 21.11 8.50
N SER A 214 75.05 20.46 8.17
CA SER A 214 73.74 20.76 8.74
C SER A 214 73.59 20.10 10.10
N THR A 215 73.11 20.85 11.10
CA THR A 215 72.88 20.38 12.47
C THR A 215 71.45 20.70 12.93
N ASN A 216 70.97 19.99 13.96
CA ASN A 216 69.63 20.19 14.54
C ASN A 216 68.48 20.18 13.51
N GLY A 217 68.58 19.32 12.50
CA GLY A 217 67.56 19.19 11.47
C GLY A 217 66.23 18.69 12.03
N ILE A 218 65.11 19.29 11.66
CA ILE A 218 63.76 18.78 11.94
C ILE A 218 63.00 18.73 10.63
N PHE A 219 62.42 17.58 10.30
CA PHE A 219 61.53 17.42 9.17
C PHE A 219 60.11 17.75 9.57
N HIS A 220 59.37 18.42 8.69
CA HIS A 220 57.98 18.83 8.85
C HIS A 220 57.16 18.45 7.62
N VAL A 221 55.95 17.95 7.84
CA VAL A 221 54.94 17.80 6.78
C VAL A 221 53.56 18.08 7.35
N ILE A 222 52.78 18.92 6.65
CA ILE A 222 51.37 19.12 6.96
C ILE A 222 50.58 18.09 6.17
N ILE A 223 49.97 17.14 6.87
CA ILE A 223 49.16 16.08 6.27
C ILE A 223 47.85 16.69 5.75
N PRO A 224 47.47 16.57 4.46
CA PRO A 224 46.24 17.17 3.91
C PRO A 224 44.93 16.52 4.43
N PRO A 225 43.79 17.22 4.52
CA PRO A 225 42.57 16.76 5.21
C PRO A 225 41.91 15.51 4.64
N ASN A 226 42.21 15.23 3.38
CA ASN A 226 41.73 14.08 2.62
C ASN A 226 42.49 12.78 2.93
N VAL A 227 43.52 12.85 3.76
CA VAL A 227 44.28 11.70 4.24
C VAL A 227 44.52 11.78 5.75
N THR A 228 44.79 10.65 6.38
CA THR A 228 45.18 10.56 7.79
C THR A 228 46.53 9.87 7.91
N TYR A 229 47.44 10.42 8.72
CA TYR A 229 48.73 9.78 9.01
C TYR A 229 48.54 8.46 9.75
N LYS A 230 49.26 7.42 9.34
CA LYS A 230 49.34 6.15 10.06
C LYS A 230 50.40 6.24 11.16
N PRO A 231 50.03 6.18 12.45
CA PRO A 231 51.00 6.27 13.54
C PRO A 231 52.12 5.23 13.42
N ASN A 232 53.34 5.62 13.82
CA ASN A 232 54.53 4.78 13.83
C ASN A 232 54.95 4.23 12.44
N SER A 233 54.53 4.88 11.35
CA SER A 233 54.86 4.45 9.99
C SER A 233 56.10 5.14 9.40
N ILE A 234 56.72 6.03 10.16
CA ILE A 234 57.80 6.88 9.68
C ILE A 234 59.14 6.16 9.76
N THR A 235 59.93 6.29 8.69
CA THR A 235 61.30 5.78 8.66
C THR A 235 62.24 6.81 8.07
N ALA A 236 63.49 6.80 8.54
CA ALA A 236 64.61 7.51 7.94
C ALA A 236 65.74 6.50 7.68
N ASN A 237 66.27 6.46 6.47
CA ASN A 237 67.25 5.47 6.02
C ASN A 237 66.81 4.03 6.34
N PHE A 238 65.52 3.74 6.12
CA PHE A 238 64.87 2.45 6.37
C PHE A 238 64.80 2.00 7.84
N ALA A 239 65.14 2.89 8.79
CA ALA A 239 64.99 2.64 10.22
C ALA A 239 63.81 3.47 10.79
N PRO A 240 63.01 2.93 11.72
CA PRO A 240 61.95 3.69 12.39
C PRO A 240 62.51 4.89 13.14
N VAL A 241 61.80 6.02 13.10
CA VAL A 241 62.16 7.24 13.85
C VAL A 241 60.99 7.70 14.72
N ASN A 242 61.33 8.31 15.86
CA ASN A 242 60.31 8.89 16.74
C ASN A 242 59.80 10.20 16.13
N ALA A 243 58.52 10.23 15.75
CA ALA A 243 57.85 11.43 15.24
C ALA A 243 56.72 11.88 16.16
N THR A 244 56.46 13.18 16.13
CA THR A 244 55.34 13.82 16.81
C THR A 244 54.31 14.24 15.76
N TYR A 245 53.05 13.86 15.95
CA TYR A 245 51.95 14.31 15.10
C TYR A 245 50.97 15.14 15.92
N ASN A 246 50.81 16.41 15.57
CA ASN A 246 49.81 17.28 16.16
C ASN A 246 48.50 17.16 15.37
N SER A 247 47.48 16.54 15.95
CA SER A 247 46.19 16.33 15.26
C SER A 247 45.42 17.62 14.96
N THR A 248 45.68 18.70 15.69
CA THR A 248 45.03 20.01 15.50
C THR A 248 45.63 20.76 14.31
N THR A 249 46.96 20.87 14.24
CA THR A 249 47.66 21.53 13.12
C THR A 249 47.88 20.59 11.93
N ARG A 250 47.75 19.29 12.16
CA ARG A 250 47.98 18.18 11.21
C ARG A 250 49.41 18.15 10.71
N GLU A 251 50.31 18.69 11.53
CA GLU A 251 51.74 18.71 11.30
C GLU A 251 52.40 17.48 11.91
N LEU A 252 53.18 16.78 11.11
CA LEU A 252 54.03 15.67 11.50
C LEU A 252 55.48 16.16 11.51
N THR A 253 56.15 16.01 12.64
CA THR A 253 57.54 16.45 12.82
C THR A 253 58.44 15.35 13.39
N PHE A 254 59.71 15.32 12.99
CA PHE A 254 60.71 14.42 13.57
C PHE A 254 62.14 14.95 13.37
N PRO A 255 63.08 14.62 14.29
CA PRO A 255 64.47 15.05 14.16
C PRO A 255 65.20 14.27 13.06
N LEU A 256 66.02 14.98 12.30
CA LEU A 256 66.98 14.43 11.35
C LEU A 256 68.36 14.36 12.00
N SER A 257 69.20 13.43 11.52
CA SER A 257 70.62 13.43 11.85
C SER A 257 71.31 14.65 11.26
N ASN A 258 72.49 14.98 11.79
CA ASN A 258 73.37 15.95 11.14
C ASN A 258 73.79 15.42 9.76
N PHE A 259 73.93 16.32 8.78
CA PHE A 259 74.35 15.97 7.42
C PHE A 259 75.63 16.73 7.07
N ILE A 260 76.76 16.04 6.89
CA ILE A 260 77.96 16.67 6.30
C ILE A 260 77.72 16.96 4.81
N SER A 261 78.62 17.69 4.16
CA SER A 261 78.51 17.97 2.73
C SER A 261 78.45 16.66 1.92
N GLY A 262 77.41 16.52 1.09
CA GLY A 262 77.16 15.33 0.28
C GLY A 262 76.39 14.19 0.97
N ASP A 263 76.11 14.29 2.28
CA ASP A 263 75.28 13.32 2.98
C ASP A 263 73.79 13.54 2.69
N GLY A 264 72.98 12.50 2.95
CA GLY A 264 71.53 12.61 2.89
C GLY A 264 70.78 11.52 3.64
N ALA A 265 69.47 11.68 3.74
CA ALA A 265 68.54 10.72 4.30
C ALA A 265 67.37 10.44 3.37
N TYR A 266 66.95 9.18 3.34
CA TYR A 266 65.72 8.74 2.70
C TYR A 266 64.60 8.61 3.72
N VAL A 267 63.57 9.43 3.59
CA VAL A 267 62.45 9.54 4.54
C VAL A 267 61.19 8.94 3.93
N GLN A 268 60.46 8.15 4.72
CA GLN A 268 59.14 7.66 4.34
C GLN A 268 58.11 7.84 5.46
N PHE A 269 56.84 8.04 5.08
CA PHE A 269 55.69 7.98 5.99
C PHE A 269 54.47 7.42 5.26
N ILE A 270 53.53 6.83 5.99
CA ILE A 270 52.31 6.24 5.43
C ILE A 270 51.10 7.07 5.81
N VAL A 271 50.19 7.26 4.85
CA VAL A 271 48.88 7.85 5.07
C VAL A 271 47.77 6.95 4.54
N THR A 272 46.56 7.12 5.06
CA THR A 272 45.33 6.45 4.60
C THR A 272 44.40 7.46 3.96
N GLY A 273 43.84 7.16 2.79
CA GLY A 273 42.83 8.00 2.15
C GLY A 273 41.53 8.06 2.95
N THR A 274 40.96 9.25 3.13
CA THR A 274 39.71 9.44 3.90
C THR A 274 38.58 10.01 3.04
N THR A 275 38.79 11.20 2.47
CA THR A 275 37.76 11.94 1.74
C THR A 275 38.17 12.11 0.29
N PRO A 276 37.41 11.60 -0.68
CA PRO A 276 37.72 11.75 -2.09
C PRO A 276 37.87 13.22 -2.51
N ALA A 277 38.97 13.53 -3.20
CA ALA A 277 39.26 14.85 -3.78
C ALA A 277 40.36 14.72 -4.83
N THR A 278 40.45 15.70 -5.73
CA THR A 278 41.48 15.73 -6.78
C THR A 278 42.48 16.86 -6.53
N ALA A 279 43.69 16.68 -7.05
CA ALA A 279 44.77 17.66 -6.97
C ALA A 279 45.05 18.16 -5.54
N ILE A 280 45.17 17.23 -4.58
CA ILE A 280 45.51 17.53 -3.19
C ILE A 280 47.00 17.88 -3.12
N PRO A 281 47.39 19.10 -2.70
CA PRO A 281 48.78 19.49 -2.60
C PRO A 281 49.44 18.88 -1.37
N ILE A 282 50.69 18.45 -1.50
CA ILE A 282 51.57 18.12 -0.38
C ILE A 282 52.96 18.73 -0.58
N LYS A 283 53.49 19.29 0.51
CA LYS A 283 54.83 19.86 0.57
C LYS A 283 55.48 19.47 1.89
N VAL A 284 56.77 19.17 1.81
CA VAL A 284 57.62 18.89 2.97
C VAL A 284 58.55 20.06 3.19
N THR A 285 58.86 20.36 4.45
CA THR A 285 59.87 21.34 4.82
C THR A 285 60.82 20.77 5.85
N THR A 286 62.08 21.22 5.86
CA THR A 286 63.02 20.95 6.95
C THR A 286 63.42 22.26 7.60
N THR A 287 63.56 22.28 8.91
CA THR A 287 64.28 23.33 9.61
C THR A 287 65.67 22.82 10.00
N GLN A 288 66.71 23.65 9.91
CA GLN A 288 68.07 23.24 10.23
C GLN A 288 68.93 24.41 10.76
N GLN A 289 70.08 24.10 11.35
CA GLN A 289 71.11 25.06 11.74
C GLN A 289 72.43 24.71 11.04
N ASP A 290 73.30 25.70 10.87
CA ASP A 290 74.61 25.49 10.27
C ASP A 290 75.64 25.23 11.36
N GLU A 291 76.63 24.37 11.09
CA GLU A 291 77.69 24.09 12.04
C GLU A 291 78.43 25.37 12.47
N GLY A 292 78.40 25.66 13.78
CA GLY A 292 78.99 26.87 14.35
C GLY A 292 78.04 28.07 14.45
N ASP A 293 76.82 27.99 13.92
CA ASP A 293 75.77 29.01 14.04
C ASP A 293 74.53 28.45 14.75
N THR A 294 74.44 28.70 16.06
CA THR A 294 73.35 28.23 16.91
C THR A 294 72.21 29.25 17.06
N SER A 295 72.38 30.48 16.57
CA SER A 295 71.41 31.56 16.76
C SER A 295 70.39 31.66 15.62
N SER A 296 70.70 31.07 14.46
CA SER A 296 69.84 31.09 13.27
C SER A 296 69.20 29.73 13.02
N THR A 297 68.02 29.72 12.40
CA THR A 297 67.35 28.50 11.89
C THR A 297 66.94 28.75 10.44
N TYR A 298 67.27 27.81 9.56
CA TYR A 298 67.00 27.87 8.13
C TYR A 298 65.86 26.92 7.79
N THR A 299 65.08 27.23 6.75
CA THR A 299 64.01 26.35 6.28
C THR A 299 64.19 26.01 4.81
N SER A 300 64.29 24.72 4.52
CA SER A 300 64.33 24.20 3.15
C SER A 300 63.01 23.52 2.81
N GLN A 301 62.62 23.50 1.54
CA GLN A 301 61.28 23.05 1.13
C GLN A 301 61.33 22.21 -0.15
N SER A 302 60.50 21.18 -0.22
CA SER A 302 60.31 20.42 -1.46
C SER A 302 59.48 21.21 -2.48
N PRO A 303 59.54 20.87 -3.78
CA PRO A 303 58.48 21.20 -4.71
C PRO A 303 57.11 20.71 -4.20
N ILE A 304 56.03 21.42 -4.56
CA ILE A 304 54.67 20.96 -4.28
C ILE A 304 54.35 19.80 -5.23
N THR A 305 53.92 18.68 -4.67
CA THR A 305 53.40 17.54 -5.43
C THR A 305 51.89 17.44 -5.23
N TYR A 306 51.21 16.79 -6.18
CA TYR A 306 49.76 16.63 -6.17
C TYR A 306 49.39 15.16 -6.26
N PHE A 307 48.36 14.76 -5.52
CA PHE A 307 47.78 13.43 -5.61
C PHE A 307 46.26 13.49 -5.48
N ASP A 308 45.58 12.45 -5.94
CA ASP A 308 44.14 12.30 -5.80
C ASP A 308 43.79 11.34 -4.66
N VAL A 309 42.65 11.55 -4.01
CA VAL A 309 41.99 10.52 -3.22
C VAL A 309 40.76 10.06 -3.99
N LEU A 310 40.77 8.80 -4.43
CA LEU A 310 39.73 8.18 -5.24
C LEU A 310 38.68 7.47 -4.35
N ASN A 311 37.49 7.25 -4.91
CA ASN A 311 36.48 6.40 -4.28
C ASN A 311 36.97 4.95 -4.18
N ASN A 312 36.38 4.22 -3.23
CA ASN A 312 36.55 2.79 -3.01
C ASN A 312 35.18 2.25 -2.58
N THR A 313 34.25 2.15 -3.52
CA THR A 313 32.89 1.69 -3.20
C THR A 313 32.86 0.18 -3.04
N ILE A 314 31.92 -0.32 -2.25
CA ILE A 314 31.73 -1.76 -2.09
C ILE A 314 30.82 -2.28 -3.22
N PRO A 315 31.05 -3.50 -3.74
CA PRO A 315 30.22 -4.07 -4.80
C PRO A 315 28.82 -4.41 -4.29
N LYS A 316 27.85 -4.49 -5.21
CA LYS A 316 26.45 -4.82 -4.91
C LYS A 316 25.98 -6.07 -5.66
N ILE A 317 25.51 -7.08 -4.91
CA ILE A 317 24.84 -8.27 -5.47
C ILE A 317 23.32 -8.03 -5.58
N THR A 318 22.79 -8.14 -6.80
CA THR A 318 21.36 -8.11 -7.10
C THR A 318 20.85 -9.51 -7.38
N VAL A 319 19.97 -9.98 -6.50
CA VAL A 319 19.35 -11.31 -6.54
C VAL A 319 18.12 -11.26 -5.63
N THR A 320 17.09 -12.03 -5.99
CA THR A 320 15.83 -12.18 -5.27
C THR A 320 15.66 -13.59 -4.74
N ASN A 321 14.76 -13.76 -3.77
CA ASN A 321 14.33 -15.09 -3.32
C ASN A 321 13.70 -15.88 -4.48
N LYS A 322 13.78 -17.20 -4.40
CA LYS A 322 13.27 -18.12 -5.41
C LYS A 322 12.21 -19.04 -4.82
N GLU A 323 11.19 -19.36 -5.59
CA GLU A 323 10.13 -20.30 -5.22
C GLU A 323 9.78 -21.16 -6.43
N PHE A 324 9.72 -22.47 -6.25
CA PHE A 324 9.41 -23.44 -7.31
C PHE A 324 8.98 -24.79 -6.71
N PRO A 325 8.22 -25.62 -7.45
CA PRO A 325 7.79 -26.93 -6.97
C PRO A 325 8.94 -27.95 -6.92
N VAL A 326 8.76 -29.00 -6.11
CA VAL A 326 9.64 -30.17 -6.05
C VAL A 326 9.97 -30.70 -7.46
N GLY A 327 11.24 -31.02 -7.70
CA GLY A 327 11.75 -31.57 -8.96
C GLY A 327 12.22 -30.53 -9.97
N THR A 328 11.99 -29.23 -9.72
CA THR A 328 12.46 -28.16 -10.61
C THR A 328 13.99 -28.13 -10.69
N ILE A 329 14.54 -27.96 -11.91
CA ILE A 329 15.97 -27.75 -12.12
C ILE A 329 16.35 -26.36 -11.61
N PHE A 330 17.23 -26.29 -10.61
CA PHE A 330 17.68 -25.05 -9.99
C PHE A 330 19.16 -24.78 -10.30
N ASP A 331 19.44 -23.68 -11.00
CA ASP A 331 20.79 -23.14 -11.17
C ASP A 331 20.98 -21.94 -10.23
N PRO A 332 21.84 -22.03 -9.20
CA PRO A 332 22.05 -20.95 -8.24
C PRO A 332 22.66 -19.69 -8.85
N LYS A 333 23.27 -19.73 -10.03
CA LYS A 333 23.86 -18.53 -10.67
C LYS A 333 22.92 -17.84 -11.67
N LYS A 334 21.78 -18.47 -12.00
CA LYS A 334 20.82 -17.89 -12.92
C LYS A 334 20.15 -16.66 -12.31
N GLU A 335 20.08 -15.56 -13.08
CA GLU A 335 19.46 -14.28 -12.66
C GLU A 335 20.10 -13.64 -11.42
N VAL A 336 21.38 -13.95 -11.16
CA VAL A 336 22.20 -13.27 -10.15
C VAL A 336 23.11 -12.29 -10.88
N THR A 337 23.08 -11.01 -10.52
CA THR A 337 23.98 -9.99 -11.08
C THR A 337 24.74 -9.27 -9.99
N ALA A 338 25.89 -8.70 -10.34
CA ALA A 338 26.65 -7.86 -9.43
C ALA A 338 27.31 -6.69 -10.16
N PHE A 339 27.26 -5.52 -9.54
CA PHE A 339 27.79 -4.28 -10.09
C PHE A 339 28.58 -3.53 -9.02
N ASP A 340 29.65 -2.89 -9.45
CA ASP A 340 30.48 -1.99 -8.66
C ASP A 340 30.69 -0.68 -9.44
N ASN A 341 30.77 0.46 -8.76
CA ASN A 341 30.85 1.75 -9.46
C ASN A 341 32.19 1.95 -10.16
N GLU A 342 33.27 1.36 -9.64
CA GLU A 342 34.62 1.50 -10.17
C GLU A 342 34.97 0.38 -11.16
N ASP A 343 34.47 -0.84 -10.94
CA ASP A 343 34.72 -2.00 -11.82
C ASP A 343 33.64 -2.26 -12.88
N GLY A 344 32.45 -1.66 -12.75
CA GLY A 344 31.31 -1.91 -13.61
C GLY A 344 30.62 -3.26 -13.32
N ASP A 345 30.21 -3.98 -14.37
CA ASP A 345 29.57 -5.29 -14.22
C ASP A 345 30.61 -6.37 -13.89
N ILE A 346 30.50 -6.92 -12.68
CA ILE A 346 31.37 -7.96 -12.14
C ILE A 346 30.62 -9.27 -11.90
N THR A 347 29.45 -9.46 -12.50
CA THR A 347 28.58 -10.64 -12.34
C THR A 347 29.32 -11.97 -12.52
N SER A 348 30.29 -12.03 -13.44
CA SER A 348 31.10 -13.23 -13.70
C SER A 348 31.99 -13.64 -12.52
N LYS A 349 32.30 -12.72 -11.60
CA LYS A 349 33.11 -12.96 -10.39
C LYS A 349 32.29 -13.49 -9.21
N ILE A 350 30.97 -13.64 -9.34
CA ILE A 350 30.12 -14.16 -8.24
C ILE A 350 30.49 -15.62 -7.93
N VAL A 351 30.67 -15.89 -6.64
CA VAL A 351 30.88 -17.23 -6.10
C VAL A 351 29.69 -17.62 -5.22
N VAL A 352 29.22 -18.86 -5.37
CA VAL A 352 28.28 -19.47 -4.43
C VAL A 352 29.10 -19.99 -3.25
N GLU A 353 29.07 -19.27 -2.13
CA GLU A 353 29.83 -19.61 -0.93
C GLU A 353 29.22 -20.82 -0.21
N SER A 354 27.88 -20.93 -0.21
CA SER A 354 27.17 -22.13 0.24
C SER A 354 25.77 -22.24 -0.37
N SER A 355 25.23 -23.47 -0.44
CA SER A 355 23.86 -23.77 -0.86
C SER A 355 23.34 -24.96 -0.07
N THR A 356 22.14 -24.86 0.49
CA THR A 356 21.45 -25.97 1.17
C THR A 356 20.31 -26.56 0.35
N VAL A 357 20.06 -26.03 -0.86
CA VAL A 357 18.87 -26.34 -1.67
C VAL A 357 18.81 -27.82 -2.03
N ASN A 358 17.73 -28.49 -1.61
CA ASN A 358 17.36 -29.82 -2.06
C ASN A 358 16.04 -29.72 -2.84
N THR A 359 16.11 -29.82 -4.16
CA THR A 359 14.92 -29.68 -5.02
C THR A 359 14.00 -30.89 -4.98
N ALA A 360 14.43 -32.02 -4.40
CA ALA A 360 13.62 -33.24 -4.29
C ALA A 360 12.69 -33.25 -3.07
N VAL A 361 12.85 -32.30 -2.15
CA VAL A 361 12.09 -32.26 -0.89
C VAL A 361 11.49 -30.87 -0.72
N ALA A 362 10.20 -30.80 -0.42
CA ALA A 362 9.56 -29.52 -0.11
C ALA A 362 10.11 -28.95 1.20
N GLY A 363 10.40 -27.65 1.24
CA GLY A 363 10.99 -27.01 2.39
C GLY A 363 11.62 -25.65 2.11
N PHE A 364 12.24 -25.09 3.14
CA PHE A 364 12.94 -23.80 3.08
C PHE A 364 14.44 -24.02 3.09
N TYR A 365 15.10 -23.46 2.09
CA TYR A 365 16.53 -23.56 1.84
C TYR A 365 17.14 -22.18 1.65
N SER A 366 18.46 -22.13 1.54
CA SER A 366 19.17 -20.87 1.33
C SER A 366 20.40 -21.05 0.44
N VAL A 367 20.74 -19.95 -0.24
CA VAL A 367 21.97 -19.83 -1.03
C VAL A 367 22.70 -18.57 -0.58
N LYS A 368 23.98 -18.69 -0.26
CA LYS A 368 24.85 -17.58 0.11
C LYS A 368 25.82 -17.28 -1.02
N TYR A 369 25.73 -16.06 -1.55
CA TYR A 369 26.64 -15.54 -2.56
C TYR A 369 27.73 -14.68 -1.93
N ALA A 370 28.91 -14.69 -2.53
CA ALA A 370 30.00 -13.80 -2.21
C ALA A 370 30.59 -13.21 -3.51
N ILE A 371 31.03 -11.96 -3.42
CA ILE A 371 31.81 -11.33 -4.49
C ILE A 371 32.87 -10.41 -3.88
N THR A 372 34.01 -10.33 -4.56
CA THR A 372 35.11 -9.42 -4.24
C THR A 372 35.46 -8.60 -5.48
N ASP A 373 35.53 -7.29 -5.33
CA ASP A 373 35.91 -6.36 -6.40
C ASP A 373 37.44 -6.34 -6.63
N SER A 374 37.92 -5.51 -7.56
CA SER A 374 39.36 -5.36 -7.84
C SER A 374 40.14 -4.69 -6.69
N ASP A 375 39.44 -3.97 -5.81
CA ASP A 375 39.99 -3.30 -4.63
C ASP A 375 40.01 -4.16 -3.37
N GLY A 376 39.53 -5.39 -3.46
CA GLY A 376 39.47 -6.34 -2.37
C GLY A 376 38.29 -6.13 -1.41
N ASN A 377 37.34 -5.24 -1.71
CA ASN A 377 36.12 -5.14 -0.92
C ASN A 377 35.26 -6.38 -1.18
N LYS A 378 34.88 -7.09 -0.10
CA LYS A 378 34.08 -8.31 -0.16
C LYS A 378 32.68 -8.04 0.39
N VAL A 379 31.65 -8.45 -0.35
CA VAL A 379 30.26 -8.47 0.12
C VAL A 379 29.70 -9.89 0.03
N THR A 380 28.76 -10.20 0.92
CA THR A 380 27.99 -11.45 0.85
C THR A 380 26.50 -11.16 0.87
N LYS A 381 25.70 -12.01 0.24
CA LYS A 381 24.24 -11.91 0.24
C LYS A 381 23.62 -13.31 0.28
N THR A 382 22.72 -13.52 1.23
CA THR A 382 21.96 -14.77 1.35
C THR A 382 20.54 -14.56 0.84
N ILE A 383 20.03 -15.50 0.04
CA ILE A 383 18.62 -15.54 -0.36
C ILE A 383 17.94 -16.77 0.24
N ALA A 384 16.62 -16.68 0.40
CA ALA A 384 15.77 -17.83 0.68
C ALA A 384 15.35 -18.49 -0.64
N VAL A 385 15.28 -19.82 -0.61
CA VAL A 385 14.75 -20.65 -1.69
C VAL A 385 13.67 -21.55 -1.09
N THR A 386 12.44 -21.39 -1.56
CA THR A 386 11.29 -22.20 -1.13
C THR A 386 11.01 -23.27 -2.18
N VAL A 387 11.05 -24.53 -1.77
CA VAL A 387 10.61 -25.66 -2.60
C VAL A 387 9.21 -26.04 -2.16
N THR A 388 8.21 -25.83 -3.01
CA THR A 388 6.80 -26.11 -2.68
C THR A 388 6.44 -27.56 -2.98
N ALA A 389 5.57 -28.14 -2.15
CA ALA A 389 4.99 -29.45 -2.43
C ALA A 389 4.02 -29.33 -3.62
N LYS A 390 3.94 -30.40 -4.42
CA LYS A 390 2.95 -30.52 -5.50
C LYS A 390 1.56 -30.72 -4.91
N THR A 391 0.54 -30.19 -5.58
CA THR A 391 -0.84 -30.28 -5.11
C THR A 391 -1.66 -31.21 -6.01
N PRO A 392 -2.66 -31.92 -5.47
CA PRO A 392 -3.60 -32.65 -6.31
C PRO A 392 -4.56 -31.68 -7.00
N PRO A 393 -5.15 -32.09 -8.15
CA PRO A 393 -6.09 -31.27 -8.89
C PRO A 393 -7.38 -31.06 -8.10
N VAL A 394 -8.09 -29.97 -8.37
CA VAL A 394 -9.40 -29.64 -7.77
C VAL A 394 -10.50 -29.82 -8.81
N ILE A 395 -11.56 -30.55 -8.45
CA ILE A 395 -12.79 -30.64 -9.25
C ILE A 395 -13.85 -29.72 -8.62
N THR A 396 -14.49 -28.89 -9.43
CA THR A 396 -15.59 -28.00 -9.04
C THR A 396 -16.81 -28.24 -9.93
N GLY A 397 -18.00 -27.95 -9.40
CA GLY A 397 -19.27 -28.13 -10.10
C GLY A 397 -20.41 -28.18 -9.11
N ASP A 398 -21.63 -28.40 -9.61
CA ASP A 398 -22.79 -28.51 -8.73
C ASP A 398 -22.68 -29.76 -7.88
N THR A 399 -22.81 -29.61 -6.56
CA THR A 399 -22.84 -30.74 -5.62
C THR A 399 -24.18 -31.46 -5.64
N THR A 400 -25.26 -30.74 -5.94
CA THR A 400 -26.63 -31.28 -6.02
C THR A 400 -27.34 -30.80 -7.27
N THR A 401 -28.15 -31.65 -7.89
CA THR A 401 -29.00 -31.27 -9.02
C THR A 401 -30.36 -31.90 -8.89
N LYS A 402 -31.41 -31.08 -8.96
CA LYS A 402 -32.79 -31.54 -8.99
C LYS A 402 -33.28 -31.67 -10.42
N LEU A 403 -34.00 -32.74 -10.71
CA LEU A 403 -34.58 -33.03 -12.02
C LEU A 403 -36.01 -33.50 -11.85
N ASN A 404 -36.90 -33.07 -12.74
CA ASN A 404 -38.23 -33.67 -12.83
C ASN A 404 -38.13 -35.03 -13.54
N PRO A 405 -39.08 -35.95 -13.31
CA PRO A 405 -39.06 -37.27 -13.95
C PRO A 405 -38.93 -37.18 -15.48
N ASN A 406 -38.05 -38.01 -16.03
CA ASN A 406 -37.69 -38.12 -17.44
C ASN A 406 -36.97 -36.89 -18.04
N ALA A 407 -36.49 -35.95 -17.23
CA ALA A 407 -35.67 -34.85 -17.74
C ALA A 407 -34.37 -35.37 -18.38
N THR A 408 -33.95 -34.72 -19.48
CA THR A 408 -32.64 -34.98 -20.09
C THR A 408 -31.53 -34.44 -19.20
N PHE A 409 -30.50 -35.25 -18.91
CA PHE A 409 -29.41 -34.88 -18.02
C PHE A 409 -28.05 -35.18 -18.64
N ASN A 410 -27.17 -34.18 -18.69
CA ASN A 410 -25.77 -34.33 -19.07
C ASN A 410 -24.88 -34.30 -17.80
N PRO A 411 -24.27 -35.44 -17.41
CA PRO A 411 -23.44 -35.53 -16.21
C PRO A 411 -22.25 -34.55 -16.14
N LEU A 412 -21.79 -34.01 -17.27
CA LEU A 412 -20.60 -33.14 -17.34
C LEU A 412 -20.92 -31.64 -17.49
N SER A 413 -22.19 -31.24 -17.62
CA SER A 413 -22.57 -29.89 -18.05
C SER A 413 -22.09 -28.73 -17.16
N THR A 414 -21.73 -28.99 -15.90
CA THR A 414 -21.27 -27.98 -14.92
C THR A 414 -19.94 -28.33 -14.25
N MET A 415 -19.34 -29.46 -14.61
CA MET A 415 -18.10 -29.93 -13.98
C MET A 415 -16.88 -29.26 -14.61
N GLN A 416 -15.98 -28.79 -13.77
CA GLN A 416 -14.71 -28.19 -14.12
C GLN A 416 -13.60 -28.79 -13.26
N ALA A 417 -12.38 -28.80 -13.78
CA ALA A 417 -11.22 -29.22 -13.02
C ALA A 417 -10.03 -28.33 -13.32
N SER A 418 -9.26 -28.02 -12.29
CA SER A 418 -8.05 -27.22 -12.40
C SER A 418 -7.01 -27.67 -11.38
N ASP A 419 -5.76 -27.49 -11.73
CA ASP A 419 -4.62 -27.75 -10.89
C ASP A 419 -3.70 -26.52 -10.84
N ALA A 420 -2.97 -26.33 -9.74
CA ALA A 420 -2.09 -25.18 -9.57
C ALA A 420 -0.86 -25.23 -10.49
N GLU A 421 -0.37 -26.44 -10.78
CA GLU A 421 0.81 -26.70 -11.61
C GLU A 421 0.45 -26.94 -13.08
N ASP A 422 -0.66 -27.64 -13.36
CA ASP A 422 -1.08 -28.04 -14.71
C ASP A 422 -2.16 -27.14 -15.35
N GLY A 423 -2.78 -26.24 -14.59
CA GLY A 423 -3.82 -25.35 -15.09
C GLY A 423 -5.15 -26.06 -15.33
N ASN A 424 -5.83 -25.81 -16.46
CA ASN A 424 -7.17 -26.33 -16.71
C ASN A 424 -7.15 -27.80 -17.14
N LEU A 425 -7.79 -28.66 -16.33
CA LEU A 425 -7.90 -30.11 -16.51
C LEU A 425 -9.34 -30.58 -16.80
N THR A 426 -10.27 -29.69 -17.09
CA THR A 426 -11.71 -30.01 -17.27
C THR A 426 -11.95 -31.14 -18.29
N ASN A 427 -11.21 -31.15 -19.39
CA ASN A 427 -11.33 -32.18 -20.43
C ASN A 427 -10.78 -33.56 -20.01
N LYS A 428 -10.10 -33.66 -18.86
CA LYS A 428 -9.58 -34.90 -18.29
C LYS A 428 -10.46 -35.48 -17.19
N ILE A 429 -11.61 -34.85 -16.89
CA ILE A 429 -12.57 -35.39 -15.92
C ILE A 429 -13.13 -36.70 -16.46
N ASN A 430 -13.04 -37.76 -15.67
CA ASN A 430 -13.60 -39.07 -15.96
C ASN A 430 -14.74 -39.36 -14.98
N ILE A 431 -15.81 -40.00 -15.46
CA ILE A 431 -16.88 -40.51 -14.61
C ILE A 431 -16.52 -41.94 -14.22
N THR A 432 -16.26 -42.19 -12.95
CA THR A 432 -15.89 -43.52 -12.44
C THR A 432 -17.10 -44.33 -11.99
N SER A 433 -18.19 -43.67 -11.62
CA SER A 433 -19.48 -44.29 -11.30
C SER A 433 -20.63 -43.34 -11.62
N ASN A 434 -21.73 -43.88 -12.12
CA ASN A 434 -22.97 -43.15 -12.39
C ASN A 434 -24.15 -44.10 -12.26
N ASP A 435 -25.02 -43.89 -11.28
CA ASP A 435 -26.23 -44.68 -11.05
C ASP A 435 -27.53 -43.93 -11.39
N VAL A 436 -27.44 -42.72 -11.99
CA VAL A 436 -28.59 -41.84 -12.23
C VAL A 436 -29.62 -42.48 -13.15
N ASP A 437 -30.84 -42.63 -12.63
CA ASP A 437 -32.03 -43.01 -13.37
C ASP A 437 -33.07 -41.89 -13.30
N THR A 438 -33.20 -41.12 -14.38
CA THR A 438 -34.14 -39.99 -14.41
C THR A 438 -35.60 -40.41 -14.52
N SER A 439 -35.91 -41.69 -14.77
CA SER A 439 -37.28 -42.18 -14.94
C SER A 439 -37.98 -42.53 -13.63
N HIS A 440 -37.23 -42.66 -12.53
CA HIS A 440 -37.75 -42.98 -11.22
C HIS A 440 -37.39 -41.88 -10.20
N PRO A 441 -38.34 -41.36 -9.41
CA PRO A 441 -38.03 -40.47 -8.31
C PRO A 441 -37.08 -41.13 -7.30
N GLY A 442 -36.06 -40.40 -6.86
CA GLY A 442 -35.00 -40.96 -6.02
C GLY A 442 -33.74 -40.10 -5.95
N THR A 443 -32.79 -40.56 -5.14
CA THR A 443 -31.49 -39.92 -4.97
C THR A 443 -30.40 -40.81 -5.55
N TYR A 444 -29.62 -40.23 -6.46
CA TYR A 444 -28.59 -40.87 -7.25
C TYR A 444 -27.25 -40.14 -7.10
N HIS A 445 -26.16 -40.77 -7.50
CA HIS A 445 -24.80 -40.30 -7.34
C HIS A 445 -23.96 -40.49 -8.60
N ILE A 446 -23.17 -39.47 -8.91
CA ILE A 446 -22.10 -39.53 -9.90
C ILE A 446 -20.78 -39.30 -9.18
N ILE A 447 -19.82 -40.19 -9.41
CA ILE A 447 -18.45 -40.04 -8.92
C ILE A 447 -17.56 -39.68 -10.11
N TYR A 448 -16.87 -38.55 -9.99
CA TYR A 448 -15.90 -38.06 -10.96
C TYR A 448 -14.49 -38.28 -10.42
N SER A 449 -13.53 -38.45 -11.31
CA SER A 449 -12.10 -38.39 -11.00
C SER A 449 -11.34 -37.54 -12.02
N VAL A 450 -10.27 -36.90 -11.56
CA VAL A 450 -9.30 -36.24 -12.45
C VAL A 450 -7.91 -36.50 -11.90
N THR A 451 -6.98 -36.79 -12.80
CA THR A 451 -5.57 -37.04 -12.50
C THR A 451 -4.72 -36.01 -13.24
N ASP A 452 -3.79 -35.39 -12.53
CA ASP A 452 -2.85 -34.40 -13.08
C ASP A 452 -1.63 -35.06 -13.78
N SER A 453 -0.67 -34.26 -14.24
CA SER A 453 0.57 -34.79 -14.85
C SER A 453 1.52 -35.45 -13.85
N ASP A 454 1.34 -35.16 -12.56
CA ASP A 454 2.10 -35.69 -11.44
C ASP A 454 1.50 -36.99 -10.86
N ASN A 455 0.45 -37.51 -11.50
CA ASN A 455 -0.30 -38.71 -11.14
C ASN A 455 -1.05 -38.59 -9.80
N MET A 456 -1.28 -37.38 -9.30
CA MET A 456 -2.16 -37.15 -8.15
C MET A 456 -3.62 -37.11 -8.63
N THR A 457 -4.51 -37.78 -7.90
CA THR A 457 -5.91 -37.96 -8.31
C THR A 457 -6.85 -37.43 -7.25
N THR A 458 -7.87 -36.69 -7.68
CA THR A 458 -8.98 -36.21 -6.85
C THR A 458 -10.29 -36.79 -7.33
N THR A 459 -11.20 -37.06 -6.40
CA THR A 459 -12.58 -37.47 -6.70
C THR A 459 -13.59 -36.45 -6.21
N PHE A 460 -14.72 -36.37 -6.89
CA PHE A 460 -15.85 -35.52 -6.51
C PHE A 460 -17.14 -36.32 -6.65
N THR A 461 -18.08 -36.16 -5.73
CA THR A 461 -19.40 -36.81 -5.79
C THR A 461 -20.47 -35.75 -5.98
N ARG A 462 -21.30 -35.90 -7.01
CA ARG A 462 -22.52 -35.12 -7.23
C ARG A 462 -23.73 -35.96 -6.91
N THR A 463 -24.66 -35.39 -6.16
CA THR A 463 -25.97 -35.99 -5.90
C THR A 463 -27.00 -35.47 -6.89
N VAL A 464 -27.77 -36.38 -7.51
CA VAL A 464 -28.88 -36.03 -8.39
C VAL A 464 -30.17 -36.51 -7.73
N ILE A 465 -31.12 -35.60 -7.57
CA ILE A 465 -32.41 -35.87 -6.95
C ILE A 465 -33.47 -35.78 -8.06
N VAL A 466 -34.13 -36.89 -8.35
CA VAL A 466 -35.29 -36.92 -9.22
C VAL A 466 -36.52 -36.72 -8.33
N THR A 467 -37.23 -35.62 -8.52
CA THR A 467 -38.33 -35.18 -7.65
C THR A 467 -39.62 -35.94 -8.00
N GLU A 468 -40.59 -35.96 -7.08
CA GLU A 468 -41.92 -36.53 -7.34
C GLU A 468 -43.01 -35.46 -7.40
N ALA A 469 -44.18 -35.82 -7.94
CA ALA A 469 -45.31 -34.90 -7.97
C ALA A 469 -46.03 -34.87 -6.62
N PRO A 470 -46.65 -33.73 -6.25
CA PRO A 470 -47.35 -33.61 -4.98
C PRO A 470 -48.57 -34.53 -4.90
N VAL A 471 -48.95 -34.92 -3.69
CA VAL A 471 -50.16 -35.69 -3.40
C VAL A 471 -51.29 -34.75 -3.00
N LEU A 472 -52.39 -34.77 -3.75
CA LEU A 472 -53.59 -33.96 -3.50
C LEU A 472 -54.75 -34.87 -3.10
N THR A 473 -55.40 -34.58 -1.98
CA THR A 473 -56.50 -35.38 -1.39
C THR A 473 -57.64 -34.49 -0.93
N GLY A 474 -58.85 -35.05 -0.88
CA GLY A 474 -60.05 -34.39 -0.38
C GLY A 474 -61.28 -35.26 -0.63
N ASP A 475 -62.45 -34.77 -0.26
CA ASP A 475 -63.69 -35.47 -0.55
C ASP A 475 -64.00 -35.40 -2.04
N THR A 476 -64.39 -36.53 -2.64
CA THR A 476 -64.80 -36.60 -4.05
C THR A 476 -66.21 -36.07 -4.28
N GLU A 477 -67.07 -36.11 -3.25
CA GLU A 477 -68.47 -35.70 -3.31
C GLU A 477 -68.89 -34.93 -2.05
N THR A 478 -69.81 -34.00 -2.18
CA THR A 478 -70.38 -33.26 -1.04
C THR A 478 -71.80 -32.80 -1.35
N THR A 479 -72.70 -32.94 -0.38
CA THR A 479 -74.08 -32.47 -0.49
C THR A 479 -74.30 -31.31 0.48
N ILE A 480 -74.93 -30.24 -0.01
CA ILE A 480 -75.34 -29.09 0.79
C ILE A 480 -76.81 -28.76 0.49
N ASN A 481 -77.51 -28.16 1.46
CA ASN A 481 -78.86 -27.68 1.20
C ASN A 481 -78.81 -26.36 0.44
N LEU A 482 -79.94 -25.99 -0.14
CA LEU A 482 -80.12 -24.70 -0.77
C LEU A 482 -79.74 -23.57 0.19
N HIS A 483 -78.95 -22.61 -0.30
CA HIS A 483 -78.43 -21.45 0.43
C HIS A 483 -77.43 -21.73 1.57
N ASP A 484 -77.01 -22.99 1.79
CA ASP A 484 -75.93 -23.29 2.72
C ASP A 484 -74.61 -22.61 2.28
N SER A 485 -73.81 -22.17 3.26
CA SER A 485 -72.46 -21.66 3.01
C SER A 485 -71.51 -22.80 2.64
N PHE A 486 -70.75 -22.65 1.55
CA PHE A 486 -69.81 -23.67 1.07
C PHE A 486 -68.39 -23.13 0.91
N ASP A 487 -67.42 -23.73 1.62
CA ASP A 487 -65.98 -23.47 1.44
C ASP A 487 -65.35 -24.57 0.56
N PRO A 488 -64.92 -24.25 -0.68
CA PRO A 488 -64.37 -25.22 -1.62
C PRO A 488 -63.05 -25.87 -1.15
N LEU A 489 -62.32 -25.29 -0.20
CA LEU A 489 -61.01 -25.79 0.25
C LEU A 489 -61.05 -26.55 1.58
N SER A 490 -62.18 -26.53 2.28
CA SER A 490 -62.35 -27.06 3.64
C SER A 490 -61.75 -28.46 3.88
N THR A 491 -61.97 -29.40 2.95
CA THR A 491 -61.53 -30.80 3.07
C THR A 491 -60.32 -31.14 2.21
N MET A 492 -59.85 -30.19 1.39
CA MET A 492 -58.70 -30.41 0.51
C MET A 492 -57.38 -30.32 1.27
N ARG A 493 -56.48 -31.27 1.04
CA ARG A 493 -55.13 -31.32 1.60
C ARG A 493 -54.13 -31.67 0.51
N ALA A 494 -52.99 -30.98 0.50
CA ALA A 494 -51.88 -31.28 -0.41
C ALA A 494 -50.57 -31.43 0.36
N THR A 495 -49.86 -32.51 0.08
CA THR A 495 -48.54 -32.80 0.66
C THR A 495 -47.57 -33.25 -0.41
N ASP A 496 -46.33 -32.84 -0.27
CA ASP A 496 -45.22 -33.21 -1.13
C ASP A 496 -44.05 -33.73 -0.26
N LYS A 497 -43.23 -34.63 -0.78
CA LYS A 497 -42.11 -35.19 -0.01
C LYS A 497 -40.99 -34.19 0.19
N GLU A 498 -40.72 -33.35 -0.81
CA GLU A 498 -39.65 -32.36 -0.79
C GLU A 498 -40.13 -31.02 -0.17
N ASP A 499 -41.39 -30.63 -0.39
CA ASP A 499 -41.94 -29.35 0.10
C ASP A 499 -42.83 -29.44 1.36
N GLY A 500 -43.21 -30.65 1.78
CA GLY A 500 -44.07 -30.85 2.93
C GLY A 500 -45.53 -30.44 2.66
N ASN A 501 -46.16 -29.70 3.57
CA ASN A 501 -47.57 -29.33 3.42
C ASN A 501 -47.74 -28.09 2.52
N ILE A 502 -48.31 -28.28 1.35
CA ILE A 502 -48.56 -27.24 0.34
C ILE A 502 -50.07 -26.99 0.12
N THR A 503 -50.91 -27.34 1.09
CA THR A 503 -52.38 -27.20 1.03
C THR A 503 -52.82 -25.77 0.69
N ASN A 504 -52.09 -24.76 1.16
CA ASN A 504 -52.40 -23.36 0.89
C ASN A 504 -52.10 -22.91 -0.55
N GLN A 505 -51.46 -23.76 -1.37
CA GLN A 505 -51.12 -23.49 -2.76
C GLN A 505 -52.12 -24.11 -3.75
N ILE A 506 -53.16 -24.78 -3.24
CA ILE A 506 -54.20 -25.38 -4.07
C ILE A 506 -54.97 -24.28 -4.80
N GLN A 507 -55.04 -24.40 -6.12
CA GLN A 507 -55.83 -23.54 -7.00
C GLN A 507 -57.14 -24.26 -7.34
N VAL A 508 -58.27 -23.57 -7.20
CA VAL A 508 -59.60 -24.11 -7.51
C VAL A 508 -60.12 -23.49 -8.79
N ALA A 509 -60.59 -24.33 -9.72
CA ALA A 509 -61.29 -23.95 -10.93
C ALA A 509 -62.71 -24.50 -10.90
N GLY A 510 -63.68 -23.67 -11.32
CA GLY A 510 -65.12 -23.94 -11.21
C GLY A 510 -65.77 -23.10 -10.10
N THR A 511 -67.10 -23.07 -10.08
CA THR A 511 -67.92 -22.34 -9.10
C THR A 511 -69.13 -23.18 -8.73
N VAL A 512 -69.58 -23.06 -7.48
CA VAL A 512 -70.82 -23.69 -6.99
C VAL A 512 -71.85 -22.59 -6.77
N ASP A 513 -73.01 -22.69 -7.43
CA ASP A 513 -74.14 -21.79 -7.17
C ASP A 513 -75.06 -22.46 -6.14
N THR A 514 -75.02 -21.96 -4.89
CA THR A 514 -75.80 -22.52 -3.78
C THR A 514 -77.26 -22.12 -3.80
N ALA A 515 -77.68 -21.24 -4.73
CA ALA A 515 -79.08 -20.83 -4.90
C ALA A 515 -79.82 -21.64 -5.99
N THR A 516 -79.10 -22.52 -6.70
CA THR A 516 -79.69 -23.34 -7.77
C THR A 516 -79.40 -24.82 -7.51
N PRO A 517 -80.43 -25.67 -7.30
CA PRO A 517 -80.24 -27.11 -7.17
C PRO A 517 -79.53 -27.72 -8.37
N GLY A 518 -78.55 -28.60 -8.13
CA GLY A 518 -77.77 -29.22 -9.19
C GLY A 518 -76.40 -29.72 -8.73
N ASP A 519 -75.68 -30.37 -9.65
CA ASP A 519 -74.32 -30.87 -9.42
C ASP A 519 -73.28 -29.93 -10.05
N TYR A 520 -72.32 -29.50 -9.25
CA TYR A 520 -71.25 -28.59 -9.63
C TYR A 520 -69.89 -29.29 -9.51
N THR A 521 -69.08 -29.28 -10.57
CA THR A 521 -67.74 -29.87 -10.56
C THR A 521 -66.68 -28.82 -10.30
N LEU A 522 -65.83 -29.07 -9.30
CA LEU A 522 -64.63 -28.29 -9.01
C LEU A 522 -63.37 -29.08 -9.38
N THR A 523 -62.41 -28.41 -9.98
CA THR A 523 -61.08 -28.96 -10.28
C THR A 523 -60.03 -28.24 -9.45
N TYR A 524 -59.24 -29.02 -8.71
CA TYR A 524 -58.18 -28.54 -7.84
C TYR A 524 -56.85 -28.87 -8.47
N THR A 525 -55.94 -27.91 -8.54
CA THR A 525 -54.57 -28.11 -9.03
C THR A 525 -53.57 -27.59 -8.01
N VAL A 526 -52.52 -28.34 -7.74
CA VAL A 526 -51.40 -27.90 -6.92
C VAL A 526 -50.10 -28.13 -7.68
N THR A 527 -49.16 -27.19 -7.59
CA THR A 527 -47.82 -27.27 -8.18
C THR A 527 -46.80 -27.16 -7.06
N ASP A 528 -45.83 -28.05 -7.03
CA ASP A 528 -44.74 -28.01 -6.04
C ASP A 528 -43.67 -26.96 -6.42
N SER A 529 -42.61 -26.83 -5.62
CA SER A 529 -41.52 -25.87 -5.86
C SER A 529 -40.61 -26.26 -7.04
N ASP A 530 -40.59 -27.54 -7.41
CA ASP A 530 -39.81 -28.09 -8.52
C ASP A 530 -40.61 -28.11 -9.85
N GLY A 531 -41.87 -27.67 -9.82
CA GLY A 531 -42.77 -27.48 -10.96
C GLY A 531 -43.63 -28.70 -11.33
N ASN A 532 -43.60 -29.79 -10.56
CA ASN A 532 -44.49 -30.93 -10.77
C ASN A 532 -45.92 -30.58 -10.32
N LYS A 533 -46.92 -31.22 -10.94
CA LYS A 533 -48.34 -30.89 -10.76
C LYS A 533 -49.20 -32.09 -10.42
N ALA A 534 -50.20 -31.87 -9.57
CA ALA A 534 -51.28 -32.82 -9.31
C ALA A 534 -52.65 -32.15 -9.45
N THR A 535 -53.62 -32.92 -9.94
CA THR A 535 -54.99 -32.47 -10.18
C THR A 535 -56.00 -33.41 -9.51
N PHE A 536 -57.05 -32.85 -8.93
CA PHE A 536 -58.14 -33.60 -8.26
C PHE A 536 -59.50 -32.96 -8.61
N THR A 537 -60.57 -33.75 -8.67
CA THR A 537 -61.92 -33.24 -8.98
C THR A 537 -62.93 -33.62 -7.90
N ARG A 538 -63.83 -32.70 -7.55
CA ARG A 538 -64.94 -32.91 -6.59
C ARG A 538 -66.26 -32.51 -7.21
N THR A 539 -67.32 -33.27 -6.92
CA THR A 539 -68.71 -32.91 -7.24
C THR A 539 -69.42 -32.38 -6.00
N VAL A 540 -70.11 -31.25 -6.13
CA VAL A 540 -70.91 -30.64 -5.06
C VAL A 540 -72.37 -30.63 -5.50
N THR A 541 -73.24 -31.32 -4.77
CA THR A 541 -74.67 -31.41 -5.02
C THR A 541 -75.42 -30.43 -4.12
N VAL A 542 -76.14 -29.50 -4.73
CA VAL A 542 -77.06 -28.58 -4.04
C VAL A 542 -78.46 -29.16 -4.11
N TYR A 543 -79.06 -29.43 -2.94
CA TYR A 543 -80.37 -30.07 -2.82
C TYR A 543 -81.41 -29.10 -2.22
N ASP A 544 -82.59 -29.02 -2.84
CA ASP A 544 -83.73 -28.24 -2.31
C ASP A 544 -84.50 -29.05 -1.27
N ASN A 545 -84.53 -28.55 -0.03
CA ASN A 545 -85.20 -29.17 1.11
C ASN A 545 -86.36 -28.32 1.66
N THR A 546 -86.88 -27.36 0.88
CA THR A 546 -87.95 -26.45 1.30
C THR A 546 -89.35 -27.12 1.34
N PHE A 547 -90.26 -26.58 2.17
CA PHE A 547 -91.61 -27.11 2.44
C PHE A 547 -92.67 -26.00 2.37
N PHE A 548 -93.85 -26.30 1.84
CA PHE A 548 -95.01 -25.40 1.82
C PHE A 548 -96.30 -26.19 2.01
N GLY A 549 -97.05 -25.92 3.08
CA GLY A 549 -98.26 -26.67 3.41
C GLY A 549 -98.98 -26.19 4.67
N PHE A 550 -100.05 -26.88 5.05
CA PHE A 550 -100.71 -26.64 6.33
C PHE A 550 -99.89 -27.25 7.47
N HIS A 551 -99.63 -26.45 8.50
CA HIS A 551 -99.01 -26.89 9.75
C HIS A 551 -100.07 -27.39 10.73
N ASP A 552 -101.16 -26.63 10.88
CA ASP A 552 -102.29 -26.97 11.75
C ASP A 552 -103.59 -26.42 11.16
N GLN A 553 -104.68 -27.17 11.32
CA GLN A 553 -106.02 -26.72 10.97
C GLN A 553 -107.07 -27.34 11.90
N PRO A 554 -108.17 -26.64 12.19
CA PRO A 554 -109.19 -27.13 13.10
C PRO A 554 -110.09 -28.14 12.37
N ASP A 555 -110.32 -29.29 13.02
CA ASP A 555 -111.20 -30.36 12.50
C ASP A 555 -112.66 -29.90 12.41
N ASP A 556 -113.13 -29.14 13.40
CA ASP A 556 -114.51 -28.68 13.51
C ASP A 556 -114.58 -27.15 13.70
N LEU A 557 -115.56 -26.53 13.04
CA LEU A 557 -115.92 -25.13 13.25
C LEU A 557 -117.30 -25.05 13.92
N LEU A 558 -117.28 -24.90 15.25
CA LEU A 558 -118.50 -24.87 16.07
C LEU A 558 -118.93 -23.44 16.39
N PHE A 559 -120.25 -23.22 16.49
CA PHE A 559 -120.87 -21.95 16.87
C PHE A 559 -121.57 -22.07 18.22
N ARG A 560 -121.70 -20.96 18.94
CA ARG A 560 -122.34 -20.98 20.27
C ARG A 560 -123.81 -21.38 20.20
N THR A 561 -124.29 -22.08 21.23
CA THR A 561 -125.73 -22.29 21.43
C THR A 561 -126.43 -20.94 21.65
N THR A 562 -127.49 -20.66 20.89
CA THR A 562 -128.29 -19.43 21.03
C THR A 562 -129.78 -19.73 21.12
N ALA A 563 -130.54 -18.84 21.77
CA ALA A 563 -131.99 -18.93 21.81
C ALA A 563 -132.60 -18.44 20.48
N ILE A 564 -133.57 -19.17 19.95
CA ILE A 564 -134.24 -18.85 18.69
C ILE A 564 -135.35 -17.82 18.96
N GLY A 565 -135.23 -16.63 18.36
CA GLY A 565 -136.20 -15.53 18.43
C GLY A 565 -136.91 -15.26 17.09
N SER A 566 -137.55 -14.11 16.93
CA SER A 566 -138.25 -13.73 15.67
C SER A 566 -137.39 -12.93 14.68
N ASN A 567 -136.16 -12.58 15.05
CA ASN A 567 -135.24 -11.74 14.25
C ASN A 567 -133.96 -12.51 13.92
N ASP A 568 -133.30 -12.14 12.81
CA ASP A 568 -132.01 -12.70 12.43
C ASP A 568 -130.99 -12.59 13.57
N VAL A 569 -130.18 -13.63 13.74
CA VAL A 569 -129.18 -13.72 14.80
C VAL A 569 -127.82 -14.08 14.22
N THR A 570 -126.82 -13.28 14.58
CA THR A 570 -125.41 -13.59 14.33
C THR A 570 -124.84 -14.32 15.54
N ILE A 571 -124.29 -15.50 15.31
CA ILE A 571 -123.75 -16.40 16.30
C ILE A 571 -122.23 -16.43 16.14
N PRO A 572 -121.47 -16.02 17.17
CA PRO A 572 -120.02 -16.10 17.14
C PRO A 572 -119.56 -17.56 17.25
N ARG A 573 -118.29 -17.81 16.90
CA ARG A 573 -117.68 -19.13 17.12
C ARG A 573 -117.73 -19.51 18.60
N ALA A 574 -117.88 -20.81 18.85
CA ALA A 574 -117.81 -21.37 20.19
C ALA A 574 -116.38 -21.25 20.74
N ASP A 575 -115.39 -21.58 19.92
CA ASP A 575 -113.97 -21.46 20.25
C ASP A 575 -113.41 -20.09 19.80
N PRO A 576 -112.97 -19.23 20.74
CA PRO A 576 -112.33 -17.96 20.42
C PRO A 576 -110.90 -18.09 19.89
N ASN A 577 -110.25 -19.25 20.06
CA ASN A 577 -108.86 -19.50 19.66
C ASN A 577 -108.73 -20.27 18.34
N TRP A 578 -109.81 -20.37 17.57
CA TRP A 578 -109.82 -20.99 16.25
C TRP A 578 -108.77 -20.33 15.34
N HIS A 579 -107.94 -21.16 14.71
CA HIS A 579 -106.88 -20.71 13.82
C HIS A 579 -106.57 -21.75 12.74
N ILE A 580 -105.90 -21.30 11.68
CA ILE A 580 -105.21 -22.17 10.71
C ILE A 580 -103.75 -21.71 10.63
N GLN A 581 -102.82 -22.65 10.71
CA GLN A 581 -101.39 -22.39 10.57
C GLN A 581 -100.88 -22.92 9.23
N VAL A 582 -100.13 -22.08 8.53
CA VAL A 582 -99.44 -22.40 7.27
C VAL A 582 -97.95 -22.43 7.55
N GLU A 583 -97.28 -23.51 7.18
CA GLU A 583 -95.81 -23.63 7.22
C GLU A 583 -95.22 -23.40 5.82
N ASP A 584 -94.26 -22.48 5.73
CA ASP A 584 -93.55 -22.10 4.51
C ASP A 584 -92.06 -21.89 4.81
N THR A 585 -91.21 -22.81 4.37
CA THR A 585 -89.75 -22.76 4.54
C THR A 585 -89.01 -22.41 3.25
N ARG A 586 -89.71 -21.91 2.22
CA ARG A 586 -89.11 -21.60 0.91
C ARG A 586 -88.23 -20.35 0.91
N HIS A 587 -88.31 -19.53 1.96
CA HIS A 587 -87.41 -18.39 2.27
C HIS A 587 -86.95 -17.53 1.07
N ASN A 588 -87.88 -17.17 0.18
CA ASN A 588 -87.56 -16.51 -1.08
C ASN A 588 -88.52 -15.36 -1.46
N GLY A 589 -89.37 -14.93 -0.53
CA GLY A 589 -90.37 -13.89 -0.78
C GLY A 589 -91.59 -14.34 -1.60
N ASN A 590 -91.81 -15.65 -1.77
CA ASN A 590 -92.97 -16.19 -2.47
C ASN A 590 -94.29 -15.83 -1.76
N SER A 591 -95.25 -15.31 -2.50
CA SER A 591 -96.59 -14.96 -1.99
C SER A 591 -97.54 -16.15 -2.01
N TRP A 592 -98.41 -16.26 -1.00
CA TRP A 592 -99.43 -17.32 -0.93
C TRP A 592 -100.78 -16.80 -0.40
N THR A 593 -101.85 -17.54 -0.72
CA THR A 593 -103.23 -17.24 -0.26
C THR A 593 -103.91 -18.46 0.35
N LEU A 594 -104.71 -18.22 1.40
CA LEU A 594 -105.57 -19.23 2.03
C LEU A 594 -107.04 -18.90 1.76
N THR A 595 -107.73 -19.85 1.15
CA THR A 595 -109.15 -19.74 0.80
C THR A 595 -109.96 -20.90 1.38
N GLY A 596 -111.23 -20.65 1.66
CA GLY A 596 -112.22 -21.65 2.06
C GLY A 596 -113.34 -21.74 1.04
N THR A 597 -113.94 -22.92 0.89
CA THR A 597 -115.20 -23.11 0.15
C THR A 597 -116.18 -23.87 1.03
N VAL A 598 -117.38 -23.33 1.25
CA VAL A 598 -118.43 -24.01 2.01
C VAL A 598 -119.14 -25.00 1.09
N ASN A 599 -119.06 -26.30 1.38
CA ASN A 599 -119.53 -27.36 0.49
C ASN A 599 -121.05 -27.58 0.64
N GLY A 600 -121.83 -26.62 0.17
CA GLY A 600 -123.29 -26.63 0.22
C GLY A 600 -123.87 -26.11 1.55
N PRO A 601 -125.20 -26.04 1.64
CA PRO A 601 -125.89 -25.48 2.81
C PRO A 601 -125.67 -26.34 4.06
N PHE A 602 -125.93 -25.75 5.23
CA PHE A 602 -126.00 -26.54 6.44
C PHE A 602 -127.25 -27.43 6.42
N VAL A 603 -127.04 -28.73 6.60
CA VAL A 603 -128.09 -29.74 6.63
C VAL A 603 -128.30 -30.24 8.04
N ASN A 604 -129.56 -30.50 8.39
CA ASN A 604 -129.91 -31.12 9.67
C ASN A 604 -129.34 -32.56 9.71
N THR A 605 -128.70 -32.91 10.82
CA THR A 605 -128.01 -34.20 10.95
C THR A 605 -128.95 -35.38 11.15
N GLU A 606 -130.15 -35.14 11.68
CA GLU A 606 -131.15 -36.18 11.97
C GLU A 606 -132.17 -36.32 10.84
N ASP A 607 -132.49 -35.23 10.13
CA ASP A 607 -133.36 -35.21 8.96
C ASP A 607 -132.78 -34.34 7.83
N PRO A 608 -131.96 -34.90 6.92
CA PRO A 608 -131.37 -34.16 5.80
C PRO A 608 -132.39 -33.58 4.80
N THR A 609 -133.66 -33.98 4.87
CA THR A 609 -134.75 -33.47 4.03
C THR A 609 -135.47 -32.27 4.65
N ALA A 610 -135.14 -31.92 5.90
CA ALA A 610 -135.59 -30.70 6.54
C ALA A 610 -135.05 -29.45 5.82
N LYS A 611 -135.59 -28.27 6.17
CA LYS A 611 -135.11 -26.99 5.61
C LYS A 611 -133.61 -26.83 5.87
N GLN A 612 -132.87 -26.55 4.80
CA GLN A 612 -131.42 -26.37 4.82
C GLN A 612 -131.07 -24.89 4.98
N LEU A 613 -129.94 -24.59 5.62
CA LEU A 613 -129.49 -23.21 5.83
C LEU A 613 -128.48 -22.83 4.77
N HIS A 614 -128.98 -22.19 3.73
CA HIS A 614 -128.16 -21.67 2.64
C HIS A 614 -127.41 -20.41 3.05
N ASN A 615 -126.15 -20.34 2.59
CA ASN A 615 -125.26 -19.20 2.78
C ASN A 615 -125.14 -18.80 4.25
N ALA A 616 -125.22 -19.75 5.18
CA ALA A 616 -125.44 -19.46 6.60
C ALA A 616 -124.22 -18.84 7.31
N LEU A 617 -123.09 -18.71 6.62
CA LEU A 617 -121.87 -18.13 7.17
C LEU A 617 -121.63 -16.73 6.62
N THR A 618 -121.00 -15.93 7.45
CA THR A 618 -120.49 -14.60 7.10
C THR A 618 -119.05 -14.49 7.53
N TYR A 619 -118.24 -13.78 6.77
CA TYR A 619 -116.89 -13.42 7.16
C TYR A 619 -116.83 -11.94 7.52
N THR A 620 -116.49 -11.65 8.77
CA THR A 620 -116.35 -10.29 9.28
C THR A 620 -114.87 -9.94 9.39
N LYS A 621 -114.43 -8.87 8.74
CA LYS A 621 -113.05 -8.38 8.86
C LYS A 621 -113.07 -6.87 8.97
N ASN A 622 -112.37 -6.32 9.97
CA ASN A 622 -112.31 -4.87 10.24
C ASN A 622 -113.71 -4.22 10.35
N GLY A 623 -114.67 -4.94 10.94
CA GLY A 623 -116.06 -4.48 11.10
C GLY A 623 -116.95 -4.59 9.86
N GLU A 624 -116.41 -4.98 8.69
CA GLU A 624 -117.21 -5.24 7.49
C GLU A 624 -117.61 -6.72 7.43
N LYS A 625 -118.93 -6.97 7.36
CA LYS A 625 -119.51 -8.32 7.36
C LYS A 625 -119.96 -8.71 5.96
N THR A 626 -119.33 -9.74 5.40
CA THR A 626 -119.63 -10.26 4.06
C THR A 626 -120.33 -11.62 4.16
N ARG A 627 -121.38 -11.85 3.36
CA ARG A 627 -122.06 -13.15 3.30
C ARG A 627 -121.25 -14.14 2.47
N ILE A 628 -120.96 -15.32 3.01
CA ILE A 628 -120.31 -16.40 2.29
C ILE A 628 -121.38 -17.17 1.52
N GLN A 629 -121.21 -17.30 0.19
CA GLN A 629 -122.11 -18.09 -0.65
C GLN A 629 -121.70 -19.57 -0.62
N ASP A 630 -122.70 -20.45 -0.59
CA ASP A 630 -122.48 -21.90 -0.68
C ASP A 630 -121.80 -22.24 -2.02
N ASN A 631 -120.79 -23.10 -1.98
CA ASN A 631 -119.98 -23.55 -3.10
C ASN A 631 -119.16 -22.46 -3.82
N GLU A 632 -119.05 -21.25 -3.25
CA GLU A 632 -118.13 -20.23 -3.74
C GLU A 632 -116.93 -20.07 -2.81
N MET A 633 -115.79 -19.75 -3.41
CA MET A 633 -114.53 -19.55 -2.69
C MET A 633 -114.52 -18.19 -1.99
N PHE A 634 -114.05 -18.15 -0.75
CA PHE A 634 -113.81 -16.93 0.00
C PHE A 634 -112.40 -16.94 0.61
N GLN A 635 -111.74 -15.79 0.62
CA GLN A 635 -110.40 -15.65 1.16
C GLN A 635 -110.44 -15.34 2.65
N ILE A 636 -109.62 -16.04 3.44
CA ILE A 636 -109.50 -15.82 4.89
C ILE A 636 -108.11 -15.36 5.33
N GLY A 637 -107.08 -15.53 4.47
CA GLY A 637 -105.74 -15.04 4.75
C GLY A 637 -104.81 -15.06 3.54
N SER A 638 -103.63 -14.49 3.73
CA SER A 638 -102.53 -14.44 2.77
C SER A 638 -101.23 -14.18 3.53
N GLY A 639 -100.10 -14.56 2.95
CA GLY A 639 -98.79 -14.28 3.49
C GLY A 639 -97.71 -14.30 2.41
N VAL A 640 -96.48 -14.05 2.84
CA VAL A 640 -95.28 -14.08 2.00
C VAL A 640 -94.25 -14.89 2.76
N SER A 641 -93.54 -15.81 2.10
CA SER A 641 -92.48 -16.59 2.73
C SER A 641 -91.43 -15.61 3.29
N GLY A 642 -91.23 -15.61 4.61
CA GLY A 642 -90.36 -14.69 5.33
C GLY A 642 -89.45 -15.43 6.31
N GLU A 643 -89.02 -14.75 7.37
CA GLU A 643 -88.23 -15.37 8.46
C GLU A 643 -89.08 -16.32 9.33
N ASP A 644 -90.37 -16.01 9.50
CA ASP A 644 -91.30 -16.86 10.24
C ASP A 644 -91.72 -18.03 9.36
N THR A 645 -91.31 -19.24 9.75
CA THR A 645 -91.66 -20.48 9.05
C THR A 645 -93.13 -20.85 9.19
N ILE A 646 -93.83 -20.33 10.20
CA ILE A 646 -95.25 -20.61 10.46
C ILE A 646 -96.03 -19.31 10.55
N THR A 647 -97.03 -19.14 9.68
CA THR A 647 -97.99 -18.04 9.73
C THR A 647 -99.32 -18.51 10.30
N THR A 648 -99.81 -17.87 11.37
CA THR A 648 -101.10 -18.18 12.01
C THR A 648 -102.20 -17.23 11.54
N ILE A 649 -103.23 -17.77 10.89
CA ILE A 649 -104.45 -17.05 10.52
C ILE A 649 -105.50 -17.31 11.59
N GLN A 650 -105.81 -16.29 12.39
CA GLN A 650 -106.76 -16.36 13.50
C GLN A 650 -107.59 -15.08 13.57
N SER A 651 -108.76 -15.17 14.21
CA SER A 651 -109.61 -14.02 14.49
C SER A 651 -110.38 -14.25 15.81
N PRO A 652 -110.68 -13.20 16.59
CA PRO A 652 -111.54 -13.30 17.76
C PRO A 652 -112.91 -13.92 17.43
N ALA A 653 -113.58 -14.56 18.40
CA ALA A 653 -114.85 -15.28 18.17
C ALA A 653 -115.96 -14.42 17.52
N ASP A 654 -115.94 -13.11 17.77
CA ASP A 654 -116.87 -12.10 17.27
C ASP A 654 -116.45 -11.44 15.95
N GLU A 655 -115.29 -11.81 15.39
CA GLU A 655 -114.83 -11.46 14.04
C GLU A 655 -114.51 -12.74 13.23
N GLY A 656 -114.15 -12.62 11.96
CA GLY A 656 -113.91 -13.76 11.07
C GLY A 656 -115.19 -14.51 10.72
N ILE A 657 -115.14 -15.85 10.68
CA ILE A 657 -116.29 -16.68 10.28
C ILE A 657 -117.35 -16.73 11.39
N GLN A 658 -118.52 -16.21 11.12
CA GLN A 658 -119.68 -16.21 12.01
C GLN A 658 -120.85 -16.88 11.32
N MET A 659 -121.79 -17.40 12.10
CA MET A 659 -123.02 -17.98 11.57
C MET A 659 -124.14 -16.94 11.65
N ASP A 660 -124.86 -16.73 10.56
CA ASP A 660 -125.90 -15.69 10.47
C ASP A 660 -127.19 -16.29 9.90
N ILE A 661 -128.13 -16.56 10.80
CA ILE A 661 -129.31 -17.38 10.51
C ILE A 661 -130.61 -16.62 10.70
N ASN A 662 -131.56 -16.92 9.82
CA ASN A 662 -132.96 -16.55 9.98
C ASN A 662 -133.71 -17.63 10.79
N PRO A 663 -134.30 -17.29 11.94
CA PRO A 663 -134.95 -18.24 12.84
C PRO A 663 -136.12 -19.06 12.27
N THR A 664 -136.74 -18.62 11.17
CA THR A 664 -137.92 -19.29 10.59
C THR A 664 -137.58 -20.58 9.83
N GLY A 665 -136.29 -20.85 9.62
CA GLY A 665 -135.77 -22.01 8.89
C GLY A 665 -135.15 -23.11 9.76
N ILE A 666 -135.10 -22.95 11.08
CA ILE A 666 -134.41 -23.85 12.01
C ILE A 666 -135.35 -24.45 13.04
N LYS A 667 -135.05 -25.69 13.48
CA LYS A 667 -135.76 -26.39 14.56
C LYS A 667 -134.90 -26.42 15.82
N ALA A 668 -135.49 -25.97 16.94
CA ALA A 668 -134.82 -25.96 18.24
C ALA A 668 -134.47 -27.40 18.67
N GLY A 669 -133.23 -27.60 19.11
CA GLY A 669 -132.72 -28.89 19.57
C GLY A 669 -132.11 -29.78 18.49
N ASP A 670 -132.19 -29.40 17.21
CA ASP A 670 -131.59 -30.16 16.11
C ASP A 670 -130.18 -29.63 15.79
N ASN A 671 -129.28 -30.53 15.36
CA ASN A 671 -127.93 -30.17 14.93
C ASN A 671 -127.86 -29.99 13.41
N TYR A 672 -127.07 -29.01 12.96
CA TYR A 672 -126.85 -28.71 11.55
C TYR A 672 -125.36 -28.75 11.24
N LYS A 673 -124.98 -29.31 10.09
CA LYS A 673 -123.58 -29.36 9.65
C LYS A 673 -123.43 -29.08 8.15
N THR A 674 -122.27 -28.56 7.79
CA THR A 674 -121.71 -28.55 6.44
C THR A 674 -120.21 -28.84 6.56
N SER A 675 -119.50 -28.90 5.45
CA SER A 675 -118.02 -28.96 5.45
C SER A 675 -117.43 -27.74 4.77
N ILE A 676 -116.22 -27.35 5.18
CA ILE A 676 -115.44 -26.32 4.51
C ILE A 676 -114.17 -26.98 3.96
N THR A 677 -113.88 -26.76 2.68
CA THR A 677 -112.59 -27.16 2.09
C THR A 677 -111.64 -25.97 2.13
N TRP A 678 -110.53 -26.13 2.86
CA TRP A 678 -109.43 -25.17 2.87
C TRP A 678 -108.46 -25.47 1.73
N THR A 679 -108.11 -24.44 0.96
CA THR A 679 -107.14 -24.54 -0.14
C THR A 679 -106.05 -23.51 0.06
N LEU A 680 -104.81 -24.01 0.16
CA LEU A 680 -103.60 -23.20 0.15
C LEU A 680 -103.06 -23.16 -1.27
N SER A 681 -102.87 -21.96 -1.80
CA SER A 681 -102.38 -21.74 -3.16
C SER A 681 -101.17 -20.83 -3.17
N ASP A 682 -100.14 -21.26 -3.88
CA ASP A 682 -99.04 -20.40 -4.26
C ASP A 682 -99.57 -19.42 -5.30
N THR A 683 -99.49 -18.12 -5.02
CA THR A 683 -99.86 -17.12 -6.02
C THR A 683 -98.63 -16.86 -6.87
N PRO A 684 -98.69 -17.04 -8.21
CA PRO A 684 -97.60 -16.59 -9.06
C PRO A 684 -97.39 -15.09 -8.82
N ASP A 685 -96.15 -14.67 -8.61
CA ASP A 685 -95.76 -13.26 -8.59
C ASP A 685 -96.10 -12.54 -9.91
#